data_AF-A0A7R9BH32-F1
#
_entry.id   AF-A0A7R9BH32-F1
#
_cell.length_a   1.000
_cell.length_b   1.000
_cell.length_c   1.000
_cell.angle_alpha   90.00
_cell.angle_beta   90.00
_cell.angle_gamma   90.00
#
_symmetry.space_group_name_H-M   'P 1'
#
loop_
_entity.id
_entity.type
_entity.pdbx_description
1 polymer ?
#
loop_
_entity_poly.entity_id
_entity_poly.type
_entity_poly.pdbx_seq_one_letter_code
_entity_poly.pdbx_strand_id
1 'polypeptide(L)'
;MKVPANLSENTENLQYANWIRLQIGDFLKETELPSEKQENLQKWMKNFGETLASIKFSDVVENKKFTCSVRTAGDLELEIGDSFCPSEAEILLVMPTEALRKSDYLNCTFLDKRRKMIERIQKKVLEITVGKIEHWSDHYPVLVVAPEGLGCHARVIIDVVLPEDFVGNSRFLPDRSNLRLNWFTSLCPEELRKFIPKNTCEEDNLIVSPFTNGLHARGSARLRIHDLMRKHLSADSSNLRDAYRLCCVWLRRRRLHGDKGMSKVVVAALLMWLCVKKRIHRDMSSYQILRNFWSFLANNGLRETGGISLEKAQNSVEMFKKHFPVVVLDPSGLYNVAQMMEEHVVDLIERGARHALNILSSRVDYAFQSLFVEDTDFYRQFDAVYSVPEATLERVCQWHGSWKFLMDRGLKTCGQEACVRNVLIPALGKALAARLERSIDALRALIHAELTCHCRAEYIGLLPSRTIGKQLIGVILARDALLTQFEKGPVVGTKEAEEFRALWGENRVQSRLMPDGSVVEAVVWAPEETRVPGGVVTRIIKHIFNLHFNSSTKKGKDGRVYMTADFDPVIFTASKRAAEVCSAAEELTKEIIGLKDAVLGVTSVQGISAVFGKFEPCPPQRLPSVNFRRREQGEDDGESESKKRKLDSAVANRLICPEYLETSDCVCAPQVTAP
;
A
#
# COMPACT_ATOMS: atom_id res chain seq x y z
N MET A 1 -3.89 49.65 17.05
CA MET A 1 -2.95 49.12 16.03
C MET A 1 -3.43 47.73 15.61
N LYS A 2 -4.00 47.58 14.41
CA LYS A 2 -4.28 46.25 13.85
C LYS A 2 -2.94 45.72 13.32
N VAL A 3 -2.38 44.70 13.98
CA VAL A 3 -1.28 43.94 13.38
C VAL A 3 -1.81 43.35 12.07
N PRO A 4 -1.10 43.48 10.93
CA PRO A 4 -1.53 42.87 9.68
C PRO A 4 -1.73 41.37 9.91
N ALA A 5 -2.87 40.79 9.51
CA ALA A 5 -3.16 39.37 9.71
C ALA A 5 -2.04 38.44 9.19
N ASN A 6 -1.33 38.87 8.14
CA ASN A 6 -0.18 38.15 7.59
C ASN A 6 1.03 38.11 8.54
N LEU A 7 1.21 39.10 9.42
CA LEU A 7 2.31 39.13 10.39
C LEU A 7 2.03 38.17 11.56
N SER A 8 0.80 38.15 12.10
CA SER A 8 0.46 37.19 13.16
C SER A 8 0.53 35.75 12.67
N GLU A 9 0.00 35.48 11.47
CA GLU A 9 0.03 34.14 10.87
C GLU A 9 1.46 33.66 10.57
N ASN A 10 2.34 34.55 10.09
CA ASN A 10 3.75 34.22 9.91
C ASN A 10 4.49 33.95 11.23
N THR A 11 4.10 34.65 12.31
CA THR A 11 4.71 34.46 13.64
C THR A 11 4.27 33.13 14.25
N GLU A 12 2.99 32.79 14.14
CA GLU A 12 2.43 31.50 14.57
C GLU A 12 3.02 30.32 13.78
N ASN A 13 3.15 30.47 12.45
CA ASN A 13 3.78 29.47 11.60
C ASN A 13 5.23 29.21 12.00
N LEU A 14 5.96 30.27 12.39
CA LEU A 14 7.34 30.16 12.87
C LEU A 14 7.40 29.44 14.22
N GLN A 15 6.51 29.78 15.16
CA GLN A 15 6.43 29.13 16.47
C GLN A 15 6.13 27.63 16.33
N TYR A 16 5.12 27.27 15.53
CA TYR A 16 4.77 25.87 15.29
C TYR A 16 5.90 25.09 14.60
N ALA A 17 6.55 25.68 13.60
CA ALA A 17 7.71 25.08 12.95
C ALA A 17 8.87 24.85 13.94
N ASN A 18 9.11 25.79 14.86
CA ASN A 18 10.13 25.64 15.90
C ASN A 18 9.76 24.52 16.89
N TRP A 19 8.49 24.38 17.26
CA TRP A 19 8.02 23.31 18.12
C TRP A 19 8.24 21.92 17.48
N ILE A 20 7.87 21.74 16.21
CA ILE A 20 8.16 20.49 15.49
C ILE A 20 9.67 20.23 15.40
N ARG A 21 10.49 21.27 15.19
CA ARG A 21 11.96 21.12 15.16
C ARG A 21 12.53 20.65 16.49
N LEU A 22 12.00 21.12 17.61
CA LEU A 22 12.41 20.64 18.94
C LEU A 22 12.08 19.16 19.10
N GLN A 23 10.87 18.74 18.75
CA GLN A 23 10.48 17.32 18.79
C GLN A 23 11.32 16.44 17.87
N ILE A 24 11.66 16.93 16.67
CA ILE A 24 12.60 16.26 15.77
C ILE A 24 13.97 16.11 16.45
N GLY A 25 14.48 17.17 17.08
CA GLY A 25 15.77 17.15 17.76
C GLY A 25 15.81 16.14 18.92
N ASP A 26 14.76 16.09 19.73
CA ASP A 26 14.65 15.15 20.85
C ASP A 26 14.53 13.71 20.34
N PHE A 27 13.66 13.48 19.34
CA PHE A 27 13.49 12.18 18.72
C PHE A 27 14.78 11.64 18.09
N LEU A 28 15.56 12.49 17.39
CA LEU A 28 16.82 12.08 16.79
C LEU A 28 17.85 11.70 17.87
N LYS A 29 17.93 12.45 18.98
CA LYS A 29 18.81 12.10 20.11
C LYS A 29 18.42 10.80 20.78
N GLU A 30 17.13 10.53 20.94
CA GLU A 30 16.63 9.29 21.54
C GLU A 30 16.85 8.07 20.63
N THR A 31 16.88 8.26 19.30
CA THR A 31 17.02 7.18 18.32
C THR A 31 18.44 6.97 17.80
N GLU A 32 19.37 7.86 18.16
CA GLU A 32 20.78 7.80 17.79
C GLU A 32 21.46 6.63 18.52
N LEU A 33 22.17 5.79 17.75
CA LEU A 33 22.92 4.68 18.35
C LEU A 33 24.12 5.24 19.13
N PRO A 34 24.31 4.90 20.42
CA PRO A 34 25.47 5.36 21.19
C PRO A 34 26.80 5.00 20.51
N SER A 35 27.79 5.89 20.57
CA SER A 35 29.09 5.73 19.87
C SER A 35 29.80 4.42 20.20
N GLU A 36 29.76 3.97 21.46
CA GLU A 36 30.31 2.67 21.87
C GLU A 36 29.66 1.50 21.12
N LYS A 37 28.33 1.53 20.97
CA LYS A 37 27.60 0.49 20.24
C LYS A 37 27.87 0.56 18.74
N GLN A 38 28.03 1.77 18.18
CA GLN A 38 28.46 1.96 16.78
C GLN A 38 29.85 1.32 16.55
N GLU A 39 30.82 1.60 17.43
CA GLU A 39 32.16 1.01 17.33
C GLU A 39 32.13 -0.52 17.47
N ASN A 40 31.33 -1.04 18.39
CA ASN A 40 31.19 -2.49 18.58
C ASN A 40 30.59 -3.16 17.34
N LEU A 41 29.58 -2.55 16.73
CA LEU A 41 28.99 -3.04 15.48
C LEU A 41 29.98 -2.96 14.31
N GLN A 42 30.77 -1.90 14.20
CA GLN A 42 31.82 -1.78 13.18
C GLN A 42 32.92 -2.84 13.35
N LYS A 43 33.40 -3.06 14.59
CA LYS A 43 34.38 -4.12 14.90
C LYS A 43 33.82 -5.50 14.57
N TRP A 44 32.56 -5.75 14.96
CA TRP A 44 31.86 -6.99 14.63
C TRP A 44 31.76 -7.20 13.12
N MET A 45 31.32 -6.18 12.38
CA MET A 45 31.21 -6.24 10.91
C MET A 45 32.54 -6.52 10.23
N LYS A 46 33.63 -5.90 10.70
CA LYS A 46 34.96 -6.13 10.17
C LYS A 46 35.40 -7.59 10.38
N ASN A 47 35.33 -8.08 11.62
CA ASN A 47 35.72 -9.46 11.96
C ASN A 47 34.85 -10.49 11.22
N PHE A 48 33.54 -10.23 11.14
CA PHE A 48 32.61 -11.10 10.45
C PHE A 48 32.82 -11.06 8.94
N GLY A 49 33.10 -9.90 8.36
CA GLY A 49 33.47 -9.74 6.96
C GLY A 49 34.75 -10.51 6.60
N GLU A 50 35.79 -10.43 7.43
CA GLU A 50 37.02 -11.22 7.27
C GLU A 50 36.74 -12.73 7.35
N THR A 51 35.85 -13.14 8.26
CA THR A 51 35.40 -14.53 8.38
C THR A 51 34.70 -14.99 7.10
N LEU A 52 33.77 -14.19 6.56
CA LEU A 52 33.08 -14.48 5.29
C LEU A 52 34.05 -14.56 4.11
N ALA A 53 35.08 -13.69 4.07
CA ALA A 53 36.12 -13.69 3.04
C ALA A 53 36.92 -15.01 3.03
N SER A 54 37.11 -15.62 4.20
CA SER A 54 37.84 -16.89 4.35
C SER A 54 37.06 -18.12 3.89
N ILE A 55 35.74 -18.00 3.68
CA ILE A 55 34.89 -19.13 3.28
C ILE A 55 35.26 -19.56 1.86
N LYS A 56 35.72 -20.81 1.74
CA LYS A 56 35.99 -21.46 0.45
C LYS A 56 34.71 -22.08 -0.10
N PHE A 57 34.30 -21.63 -1.27
CA PHE A 57 33.18 -22.16 -2.03
C PHE A 57 33.69 -23.11 -3.10
N SER A 58 33.08 -24.29 -3.27
CA SER A 58 33.40 -25.19 -4.38
C SER A 58 32.43 -24.97 -5.54
N ASP A 59 32.91 -24.91 -6.78
CA ASP A 59 32.01 -24.97 -7.94
C ASP A 59 31.26 -26.31 -7.92
N VAL A 60 29.94 -26.26 -8.09
CA VAL A 60 29.09 -27.46 -8.16
C VAL A 60 29.45 -28.30 -9.40
N VAL A 61 29.99 -27.66 -10.45
CA VAL A 61 30.27 -28.30 -11.74
C VAL A 61 31.73 -28.73 -11.87
N GLU A 62 32.68 -27.92 -11.38
CA GLU A 62 34.13 -28.15 -11.59
C GLU A 62 34.91 -28.50 -10.31
N ASN A 63 34.27 -28.54 -9.14
CA ASN A 63 34.91 -28.81 -7.83
C ASN A 63 36.09 -27.88 -7.45
N LYS A 64 36.35 -26.83 -8.23
CA LYS A 64 37.34 -25.79 -7.93
C LYS A 64 36.89 -24.96 -6.74
N LYS A 65 37.82 -24.68 -5.81
CA LYS A 65 37.55 -23.85 -4.62
C LYS A 65 37.89 -22.39 -4.90
N PHE A 66 36.99 -21.47 -4.56
CA PHE A 66 37.14 -20.02 -4.72
C PHE A 66 36.66 -19.28 -3.47
N THR A 67 37.08 -18.02 -3.32
CA THR A 67 36.69 -17.12 -2.21
C THR A 67 36.04 -15.87 -2.79
N CYS A 68 35.08 -15.31 -2.07
CA CYS A 68 34.51 -14.00 -2.43
C CYS A 68 35.40 -12.86 -1.96
N SER A 69 35.44 -11.77 -2.72
CA SER A 69 35.89 -10.50 -2.16
C SER A 69 34.73 -9.85 -1.41
N VAL A 70 35.04 -9.25 -0.26
CA VAL A 70 34.05 -8.67 0.65
C VAL A 70 34.11 -7.15 0.54
N ARG A 71 32.96 -6.52 0.35
CA ARG A 71 32.79 -5.07 0.44
C ARG A 71 31.75 -4.76 1.49
N THR A 72 32.09 -3.88 2.43
CA THR A 72 31.14 -3.39 3.43
C THR A 72 30.50 -2.10 2.94
N ALA A 73 29.18 -2.05 2.99
CA ALA A 73 28.37 -0.86 2.76
C ALA A 73 27.54 -0.61 4.02
N GLY A 74 27.47 0.63 4.50
CA GLY A 74 26.61 0.99 5.63
C GLY A 74 27.19 1.93 6.67
N ASP A 75 28.41 2.49 6.50
CA ASP A 75 29.01 3.36 7.54
C ASP A 75 28.09 4.51 7.98
N LEU A 76 27.24 4.99 7.08
CA LEU A 76 26.29 6.07 7.31
C LEU A 76 24.96 5.61 7.95
N GLU A 77 24.64 4.32 7.84
CA GLU A 77 23.40 3.68 8.30
C GLU A 77 23.52 3.05 9.69
N LEU A 78 24.74 3.01 10.23
CA LEU A 78 25.06 2.54 11.59
C LEU A 78 24.63 3.50 12.69
N GLU A 79 24.23 4.73 12.35
CA GLU A 79 23.95 5.79 13.32
C GLU A 79 22.50 5.78 13.85
N ILE A 80 21.60 4.95 13.31
CA ILE A 80 20.24 4.77 13.86
C ILE A 80 20.21 3.46 14.62
N GLY A 81 19.88 3.48 15.91
CA GLY A 81 19.81 2.24 16.68
C GLY A 81 19.01 2.40 17.95
N ASP A 82 17.69 2.27 17.81
CA ASP A 82 16.79 1.72 18.82
C ASP A 82 15.42 1.38 18.20
N SER A 83 14.49 0.90 19.02
CA SER A 83 13.09 0.42 18.84
C SER A 83 12.23 0.98 17.68
N PHE A 84 12.60 2.09 17.03
CA PHE A 84 11.91 2.71 15.89
C PHE A 84 12.49 2.28 14.52
N CYS A 85 13.79 1.95 14.47
CA CYS A 85 14.48 1.51 13.27
C CYS A 85 15.73 0.71 13.65
N PRO A 86 15.82 -0.58 13.29
CA PRO A 86 17.04 -1.33 13.54
C PRO A 86 18.20 -0.70 12.75
N SER A 87 19.39 -0.71 13.35
CA SER A 87 20.64 -0.37 12.64
C SER A 87 20.83 -1.39 11.54
N GLU A 88 20.79 -0.98 10.29
CA GLU A 88 20.97 -1.88 9.16
C GLU A 88 22.33 -1.62 8.54
N ALA A 89 23.10 -2.69 8.37
CA ALA A 89 24.37 -2.66 7.65
C ALA A 89 24.36 -3.69 6.53
N GLU A 90 25.14 -3.47 5.49
CA GLU A 90 25.21 -4.35 4.32
C GLU A 90 26.64 -4.90 4.11
N ILE A 91 26.73 -6.20 3.86
CA ILE A 91 27.96 -6.87 3.44
C ILE A 91 27.69 -7.44 2.05
N LEU A 92 28.42 -6.92 1.07
CA LEU A 92 28.33 -7.33 -0.33
C LEU A 92 29.49 -8.26 -0.66
N LEU A 93 29.17 -9.52 -0.97
CA LEU A 93 30.11 -10.54 -1.38
C LEU A 93 30.16 -10.56 -2.91
N VAL A 94 31.29 -10.13 -3.49
CA VAL A 94 31.46 -10.16 -4.94
C VAL A 94 31.81 -11.58 -5.35
N MET A 95 30.99 -12.15 -6.22
CA MET A 95 31.20 -13.49 -6.76
C MET A 95 32.47 -13.51 -7.63
N PRO A 96 33.42 -14.43 -7.42
CA PRO A 96 34.65 -14.46 -8.20
C PRO A 96 34.38 -14.79 -9.68
N THR A 97 35.19 -14.24 -10.59
CA THR A 97 35.02 -14.42 -12.04
C THR A 97 35.24 -15.87 -12.46
N GLU A 98 36.04 -16.63 -11.72
CA GLU A 98 36.29 -18.06 -11.92
C GLU A 98 35.05 -18.92 -11.66
N ALA A 99 34.10 -18.44 -10.85
CA ALA A 99 32.83 -19.12 -10.60
C ALA A 99 31.78 -18.83 -11.69
N LEU A 100 32.10 -17.93 -12.63
CA LEU A 100 31.19 -17.40 -13.64
C LEU A 100 31.65 -17.77 -15.05
N ARG A 101 30.71 -18.21 -15.87
CA ARG A 101 30.91 -18.34 -17.32
C ARG A 101 30.37 -17.08 -17.98
N LYS A 102 30.97 -16.67 -19.11
CA LYS A 102 30.49 -15.50 -19.88
C LYS A 102 29.02 -15.60 -20.30
N SER A 103 28.42 -16.79 -20.33
CA SER A 103 27.00 -17.03 -20.65
C SER A 103 26.06 -16.92 -19.44
N ASP A 104 26.56 -16.78 -18.20
CA ASP A 104 25.72 -16.87 -16.99
C ASP A 104 24.77 -15.67 -16.81
N TYR A 105 24.89 -14.64 -17.64
CA TYR A 105 23.90 -13.56 -17.74
C TYR A 105 22.57 -14.03 -18.35
N LEU A 106 22.55 -15.19 -19.03
CA LEU A 106 21.36 -15.74 -19.67
C LEU A 106 20.55 -16.61 -18.72
N ASN A 107 19.23 -16.64 -18.93
CA ASN A 107 18.31 -17.63 -18.37
C ASN A 107 18.39 -17.75 -16.84
N CYS A 108 18.52 -16.62 -16.15
CA CYS A 108 18.66 -16.54 -14.69
C CYS A 108 19.82 -17.37 -14.11
N THR A 109 20.80 -17.81 -14.92
CA THR A 109 21.85 -18.76 -14.50
C THR A 109 22.68 -18.19 -13.34
N PHE A 110 23.08 -16.91 -13.43
CA PHE A 110 23.73 -16.24 -12.31
C PHE A 110 22.83 -16.18 -11.06
N LEU A 111 21.55 -15.84 -11.20
CA LEU A 111 20.63 -15.75 -10.06
C LEU A 111 20.49 -17.10 -9.34
N ASP A 112 20.52 -18.21 -10.10
CA ASP A 112 20.54 -19.57 -9.55
C ASP A 112 21.86 -19.90 -8.85
N LYS A 113 23.01 -19.55 -9.43
CA LYS A 113 24.32 -19.70 -8.78
C LYS A 113 24.40 -18.88 -7.49
N ARG A 114 23.95 -17.62 -7.54
CA ARG A 114 23.82 -16.70 -6.41
C ARG A 114 22.99 -17.30 -5.29
N ARG A 115 21.80 -17.84 -5.62
CA ARG A 115 20.92 -18.49 -4.65
C ARG A 115 21.59 -19.67 -3.93
N LYS A 116 22.21 -20.57 -4.69
CA LYS A 116 22.97 -21.71 -4.11
C LYS A 116 24.14 -21.25 -3.24
N MET A 117 24.78 -20.14 -3.61
CA MET A 117 25.84 -19.55 -2.82
C MET A 117 25.33 -19.00 -1.50
N ILE A 118 24.21 -18.27 -1.51
CA ILE A 118 23.55 -17.78 -0.28
C ILE A 118 23.15 -18.92 0.64
N GLU A 119 22.61 -20.03 0.11
CA GLU A 119 22.28 -21.23 0.91
C GLU A 119 23.53 -21.83 1.58
N ARG A 120 24.69 -21.81 0.91
CA ARG A 120 25.95 -22.26 1.49
C ARG A 120 26.51 -21.30 2.53
N ILE A 121 26.43 -20.00 2.27
CA ILE A 121 26.81 -18.96 3.23
C ILE A 121 25.95 -19.11 4.47
N GLN A 122 24.63 -19.24 4.33
CA GLN A 122 23.72 -19.46 5.43
C GLN A 122 24.13 -20.66 6.31
N LYS A 123 24.44 -21.82 5.71
CA LYS A 123 24.92 -22.99 6.48
C LYS A 123 26.19 -22.68 7.26
N LYS A 124 27.15 -21.97 6.66
CA LYS A 124 28.40 -21.58 7.34
C LYS A 124 28.18 -20.53 8.42
N VAL A 125 27.31 -19.56 8.17
CA VAL A 125 26.93 -18.53 9.14
C VAL A 125 26.23 -19.15 10.34
N LEU A 126 25.38 -20.17 10.15
CA LEU A 126 24.78 -20.95 11.24
C LEU A 126 25.81 -21.73 12.08
N GLU A 127 26.94 -22.13 11.50
CA GLU A 127 28.04 -22.75 12.25
C GLU A 127 28.83 -21.72 13.08
N ILE A 128 28.87 -20.45 12.64
CA ILE A 128 29.71 -19.39 13.21
C ILE A 128 28.94 -18.50 14.20
N THR A 129 27.65 -18.29 13.98
CA THR A 129 26.83 -17.30 14.69
C THR A 129 25.59 -17.94 15.32
N VAL A 130 25.19 -17.42 16.49
CA VAL A 130 24.04 -17.88 17.28
C VAL A 130 22.73 -17.15 16.92
N GLY A 131 22.83 -16.05 16.15
CA GLY A 131 21.72 -15.12 15.90
C GLY A 131 20.65 -15.63 14.94
N LYS A 132 19.49 -14.95 14.97
CA LYS A 132 18.37 -15.22 14.07
C LYS A 132 18.76 -14.90 12.63
N ILE A 133 18.50 -15.86 11.74
CA ILE A 133 18.69 -15.72 10.29
C ILE A 133 17.33 -15.56 9.62
N GLU A 134 17.17 -14.50 8.83
CA GLU A 134 15.98 -14.24 8.02
C GLU A 134 16.36 -14.12 6.54
N HIS A 135 15.45 -14.50 5.65
CA HIS A 135 15.57 -14.17 4.23
C HIS A 135 14.78 -12.91 3.94
N TRP A 136 15.41 -11.94 3.27
CA TRP A 136 14.74 -10.70 2.85
C TRP A 136 14.50 -10.73 1.34
N SER A 137 13.27 -10.38 0.94
CA SER A 137 12.76 -10.30 -0.45
C SER A 137 12.45 -11.64 -1.14
N ASP A 138 11.22 -11.77 -1.67
CA ASP A 138 10.75 -12.99 -2.35
C ASP A 138 11.40 -13.21 -3.72
N HIS A 139 11.70 -12.11 -4.42
CA HIS A 139 12.21 -12.08 -5.80
C HIS A 139 13.75 -12.09 -5.87
N TYR A 140 14.41 -11.66 -4.80
CA TYR A 140 15.86 -11.53 -4.73
C TYR A 140 16.34 -11.80 -3.30
N PRO A 141 16.34 -13.07 -2.86
CA PRO A 141 16.60 -13.42 -1.47
C PRO A 141 17.99 -12.96 -1.07
N VAL A 142 18.09 -12.24 0.05
CA VAL A 142 19.34 -11.93 0.75
C VAL A 142 19.29 -12.54 2.16
N LEU A 143 20.46 -12.70 2.78
CA LEU A 143 20.58 -13.25 4.11
C LEU A 143 20.62 -12.10 5.12
N VAL A 144 19.77 -12.11 6.14
CA VAL A 144 19.80 -11.11 7.22
C VAL A 144 20.20 -11.80 8.50
N VAL A 145 21.25 -11.29 9.14
CA VAL A 145 21.80 -11.78 10.40
C VAL A 145 21.54 -10.73 11.47
N ALA A 146 20.92 -11.13 12.57
CA ALA A 146 20.83 -10.30 13.77
C ALA A 146 21.99 -10.66 14.71
N PRO A 147 23.04 -9.83 14.82
CA PRO A 147 24.15 -10.10 15.74
C PRO A 147 23.68 -10.05 17.20
N GLU A 148 24.08 -11.04 17.99
CA GLU A 148 23.83 -11.09 19.43
C GLU A 148 24.98 -10.43 20.20
N GLY A 149 24.70 -9.94 21.41
CA GLY A 149 25.74 -9.41 22.32
C GLY A 149 26.25 -8.01 22.00
N LEU A 150 25.71 -7.31 20.99
CA LEU A 150 26.08 -5.91 20.68
C LEU A 150 25.36 -4.86 21.53
N GLY A 151 24.36 -5.27 22.31
CA GLY A 151 23.53 -4.34 23.10
C GLY A 151 22.66 -3.39 22.26
N CYS A 152 22.53 -3.64 20.95
CA CYS A 152 21.64 -2.90 20.04
C CYS A 152 20.87 -3.85 19.11
N HIS A 153 19.70 -3.39 18.66
CA HIS A 153 18.92 -4.07 17.61
C HIS A 153 19.53 -3.76 16.24
N ALA A 154 20.56 -4.51 15.86
CA ALA A 154 21.18 -4.41 14.54
C ALA A 154 20.72 -5.55 13.62
N ARG A 155 20.71 -5.28 12.31
CA ARG A 155 20.47 -6.25 11.23
C ARG A 155 21.56 -6.10 10.18
N VAL A 156 22.26 -7.17 9.90
CA VAL A 156 23.32 -7.20 8.88
C VAL A 156 22.84 -7.99 7.69
N ILE A 157 22.66 -7.30 6.57
CA ILE A 157 22.21 -7.85 5.30
C ILE A 157 23.43 -8.31 4.52
N ILE A 158 23.47 -9.58 4.15
CA ILE A 158 24.53 -10.20 3.37
C ILE A 158 23.96 -10.51 1.98
N ASP A 159 24.57 -9.91 0.97
CA ASP A 159 24.20 -10.07 -0.42
C ASP A 159 25.38 -10.64 -1.24
N VAL A 160 25.07 -11.32 -2.33
CA VAL A 160 26.04 -11.83 -3.29
C VAL A 160 25.81 -11.14 -4.62
N VAL A 161 26.84 -10.47 -5.14
CA VAL A 161 26.75 -9.57 -6.30
C VAL A 161 27.68 -10.00 -7.43
N LEU A 162 27.36 -9.58 -8.66
CA LEU A 162 28.23 -9.75 -9.82
C LEU A 162 29.46 -8.82 -9.73
N PRO A 163 30.63 -9.25 -10.24
CA PRO A 163 31.75 -8.36 -10.55
C PRO A 163 31.34 -7.24 -11.51
N GLU A 164 31.92 -6.05 -11.34
CA GLU A 164 31.64 -4.90 -12.20
C GLU A 164 32.08 -5.09 -13.66
N ASP A 165 33.05 -5.98 -13.90
CA ASP A 165 33.69 -6.28 -15.18
C ASP A 165 33.19 -7.58 -15.84
N PHE A 166 32.18 -8.25 -15.26
CA PHE A 166 31.74 -9.58 -15.72
C PHE A 166 31.25 -9.61 -17.18
N VAL A 167 30.32 -8.73 -17.54
CA VAL A 167 29.84 -8.52 -18.92
C VAL A 167 29.59 -7.03 -19.12
N GLY A 168 29.66 -6.57 -20.39
CA GLY A 168 29.40 -5.16 -20.69
C GLY A 168 28.05 -4.71 -20.13
N ASN A 169 28.05 -3.64 -19.32
CA ASN A 169 26.88 -3.17 -18.58
C ASN A 169 25.66 -2.86 -19.47
N SER A 170 25.88 -2.57 -20.74
CA SER A 170 24.82 -2.38 -21.75
C SER A 170 23.98 -3.65 -22.02
N ARG A 171 24.46 -4.83 -21.57
CA ARG A 171 23.74 -6.10 -21.66
C ARG A 171 22.53 -6.17 -20.72
N PHE A 172 22.56 -5.41 -19.61
CA PHE A 172 21.50 -5.38 -18.61
C PHE A 172 20.54 -4.19 -18.79
N LEU A 173 20.62 -3.49 -19.93
CA LEU A 173 19.61 -2.50 -20.30
C LEU A 173 18.22 -3.14 -20.47
N PRO A 174 17.13 -2.38 -20.23
CA PRO A 174 15.78 -2.94 -20.20
C PRO A 174 15.30 -3.47 -21.55
N ASP A 175 15.77 -2.90 -22.67
CA ASP A 175 15.44 -3.34 -24.03
C ASP A 175 16.17 -4.62 -24.46
N ARG A 176 16.97 -5.24 -23.59
CA ARG A 176 17.72 -6.47 -23.91
C ARG A 176 16.96 -7.72 -23.51
N SER A 177 17.05 -8.75 -24.36
CA SER A 177 16.55 -10.09 -24.07
C SER A 177 17.65 -11.00 -23.52
N ASN A 178 17.58 -11.32 -22.23
CA ASN A 178 18.47 -12.27 -21.57
C ASN A 178 17.77 -13.57 -21.16
N LEU A 179 16.47 -13.70 -21.42
CA LEU A 179 15.69 -14.91 -21.20
C LEU A 179 15.29 -15.54 -22.53
N ARG A 180 15.44 -16.86 -22.66
CA ARG A 180 15.04 -17.62 -23.85
C ARG A 180 13.74 -18.36 -23.61
N LEU A 181 12.83 -18.29 -24.58
CA LEU A 181 11.51 -18.88 -24.48
C LEU A 181 11.59 -20.40 -24.28
N ASN A 182 12.41 -21.10 -25.06
CA ASN A 182 12.59 -22.55 -24.91
C ASN A 182 13.05 -22.96 -23.50
N TRP A 183 13.93 -22.17 -22.90
CA TRP A 183 14.35 -22.39 -21.51
C TRP A 183 13.17 -22.20 -20.56
N PHE A 184 12.41 -21.12 -20.69
CA PHE A 184 11.23 -20.86 -19.87
C PHE A 184 10.16 -21.96 -20.01
N THR A 185 9.81 -22.35 -21.24
CA THR A 185 8.82 -23.40 -21.54
C THR A 185 9.21 -24.74 -20.93
N SER A 186 10.51 -25.07 -20.92
CA SER A 186 11.01 -26.30 -20.29
C SER A 186 10.76 -26.34 -18.77
N LEU A 187 10.75 -25.16 -18.11
CA LEU A 187 10.52 -25.01 -16.67
C LEU A 187 9.04 -24.95 -16.29
N CYS A 188 8.14 -24.69 -17.26
CA CYS A 188 6.70 -24.62 -17.02
C CYS A 188 6.09 -26.01 -16.76
N PRO A 189 5.20 -26.12 -15.77
CA PRO A 189 4.25 -27.24 -15.64
C PRO A 189 3.47 -27.47 -16.95
N GLU A 190 3.08 -28.72 -17.22
CA GLU A 190 2.40 -29.09 -18.47
C GLU A 190 1.10 -28.31 -18.68
N GLU A 191 0.39 -28.03 -17.59
CA GLU A 191 -0.87 -27.27 -17.57
C GLU A 191 -0.68 -25.83 -18.04
N LEU A 192 0.51 -25.25 -17.83
CA LEU A 192 0.85 -23.89 -18.25
C LEU A 192 1.45 -23.85 -19.67
N ARG A 193 2.06 -24.94 -20.15
CA ARG A 193 2.67 -25.01 -21.49
C ARG A 193 1.65 -24.77 -22.61
N LYS A 194 0.38 -25.13 -22.41
CA LYS A 194 -0.69 -24.91 -23.41
C LYS A 194 -0.98 -23.43 -23.70
N PHE A 195 -0.59 -22.53 -22.80
CA PHE A 195 -0.75 -21.07 -22.97
C PHE A 195 0.49 -20.39 -23.55
N ILE A 196 1.58 -21.15 -23.75
CA ILE A 196 2.79 -20.66 -24.40
C ILE A 196 2.68 -21.00 -25.88
N PRO A 197 2.94 -20.05 -26.80
CA PRO A 197 2.86 -20.32 -28.23
C PRO A 197 3.81 -21.46 -28.62
N LYS A 198 3.30 -22.46 -29.35
CA LYS A 198 4.07 -23.65 -29.79
C LYS A 198 4.96 -23.35 -31.01
N ASN A 199 4.56 -22.38 -31.83
CA ASN A 199 5.26 -21.96 -33.05
C ASN A 199 5.59 -20.47 -32.94
N THR A 200 6.78 -20.15 -32.47
CA THR A 200 7.27 -18.78 -32.38
C THR A 200 8.26 -18.51 -33.51
N CYS A 201 8.10 -17.38 -34.21
CA CYS A 201 9.13 -16.84 -35.08
C CYS A 201 10.41 -16.50 -34.27
N GLU A 202 11.55 -16.24 -34.93
CA GLU A 202 12.79 -15.86 -34.23
C GLU A 202 12.61 -14.64 -33.31
N GLU A 203 11.70 -13.71 -33.65
CA GLU A 203 11.39 -12.52 -32.87
C GLU A 203 10.68 -12.83 -31.54
N ASP A 204 9.80 -13.84 -31.51
CA ASP A 204 9.11 -14.28 -30.29
C ASP A 204 10.05 -15.03 -29.31
N ASN A 205 11.23 -15.48 -29.78
CA ASN A 205 12.29 -16.04 -28.93
C ASN A 205 13.11 -14.97 -28.18
N LEU A 206 13.01 -13.68 -28.57
CA LEU A 206 13.81 -12.56 -28.07
C LEU A 206 12.96 -11.60 -27.22
N ILE A 207 12.37 -12.13 -26.16
CA ILE A 207 11.55 -11.34 -25.23
C ILE A 207 12.46 -10.47 -24.37
N VAL A 208 12.23 -9.16 -24.40
CA VAL A 208 12.90 -8.21 -23.52
C VAL A 208 12.60 -8.57 -22.06
N SER A 209 13.63 -8.54 -21.22
CA SER A 209 13.55 -9.01 -19.84
C SER A 209 13.96 -7.93 -18.85
N PRO A 210 13.28 -6.76 -18.85
CA PRO A 210 13.72 -5.59 -18.09
C PRO A 210 13.80 -5.86 -16.58
N PHE A 211 12.89 -6.65 -16.03
CA PHE A 211 12.89 -6.97 -14.61
C PHE A 211 14.07 -7.89 -14.26
N THR A 212 14.24 -8.99 -14.97
CA THR A 212 15.38 -9.90 -14.73
C THR A 212 16.71 -9.19 -14.93
N ASN A 213 16.85 -8.39 -15.99
CA ASN A 213 18.06 -7.62 -16.28
C ASN A 213 18.43 -6.69 -15.11
N GLY A 214 17.44 -6.01 -14.55
CA GLY A 214 17.67 -5.17 -13.38
C GLY A 214 18.07 -5.96 -12.13
N LEU A 215 17.57 -7.17 -11.91
CA LEU A 215 18.04 -8.02 -10.80
C LEU A 215 19.53 -8.38 -10.91
N HIS A 216 20.05 -8.54 -12.13
CA HIS A 216 21.49 -8.72 -12.36
C HIS A 216 22.28 -7.43 -12.05
N ALA A 217 21.79 -6.27 -12.50
CA ALA A 217 22.47 -4.98 -12.33
C ALA A 217 22.37 -4.39 -10.90
N ARG A 218 21.42 -4.87 -10.09
CA ARG A 218 21.12 -4.36 -8.74
C ARG A 218 22.34 -4.29 -7.81
N GLY A 219 23.16 -5.34 -7.79
CA GLY A 219 24.30 -5.45 -6.88
C GLY A 219 25.37 -4.37 -7.11
N SER A 220 25.76 -4.17 -8.38
CA SER A 220 26.76 -3.15 -8.74
C SER A 220 26.21 -1.73 -8.57
N ALA A 221 24.91 -1.52 -8.78
CA ALA A 221 24.28 -0.23 -8.55
C ALA A 221 24.22 0.15 -7.06
N ARG A 222 23.97 -0.82 -6.16
CA ARG A 222 24.00 -0.61 -4.71
C ARG A 222 25.34 -0.03 -4.23
N LEU A 223 26.46 -0.60 -4.67
CA LEU A 223 27.80 -0.09 -4.35
C LEU A 223 27.97 1.38 -4.76
N ARG A 224 27.68 1.70 -6.03
CA ARG A 224 27.83 3.07 -6.55
C ARG A 224 26.98 4.08 -5.80
N ILE A 225 25.76 3.71 -5.44
CA ILE A 225 24.86 4.61 -4.72
C ILE A 225 25.32 4.77 -3.29
N HIS A 226 25.76 3.70 -2.63
CA HIS A 226 26.31 3.79 -1.29
C HIS A 226 27.53 4.72 -1.24
N ASP A 227 28.44 4.60 -2.21
CA ASP A 227 29.59 5.52 -2.32
C ASP A 227 29.15 6.96 -2.55
N LEU A 228 28.10 7.16 -3.37
CA LEU A 228 27.52 8.48 -3.58
C LEU A 228 26.87 9.04 -2.30
N MET A 229 26.16 8.19 -1.54
CA MET A 229 25.59 8.55 -0.24
C MET A 229 26.68 8.97 0.72
N ARG A 230 27.74 8.17 0.87
CA ARG A 230 28.88 8.48 1.73
C ARG A 230 29.51 9.83 1.37
N LYS A 231 29.63 10.14 0.08
CA LYS A 231 30.19 11.41 -0.41
C LYS A 231 29.32 12.63 -0.09
N HIS A 232 28.00 12.51 -0.11
CA HIS A 232 27.09 13.66 -0.01
C HIS A 232 26.39 13.83 1.33
N LEU A 233 26.26 12.73 2.09
CA LEU A 233 25.68 12.69 3.42
C LEU A 233 26.76 12.63 4.53
N SER A 234 28.00 13.03 4.21
CA SER A 234 29.17 13.05 5.10
C SER A 234 28.93 13.86 6.39
N ALA A 235 29.85 13.81 7.36
CA ALA A 235 29.76 14.50 8.65
C ALA A 235 29.38 16.00 8.53
N ASP A 236 29.77 16.62 7.42
CA ASP A 236 29.55 18.04 7.14
C ASP A 236 28.09 18.40 6.81
N SER A 237 27.18 17.42 6.63
CA SER A 237 25.77 17.64 6.24
C SER A 237 24.76 17.00 7.21
N SER A 238 24.90 17.24 8.51
CA SER A 238 24.02 16.72 9.57
C SER A 238 22.52 16.87 9.26
N ASN A 239 22.09 18.07 8.82
CA ASN A 239 20.68 18.32 8.48
C ASN A 239 20.13 17.44 7.36
N LEU A 240 20.93 17.17 6.32
CA LEU A 240 20.51 16.34 5.18
C LEU A 240 20.47 14.87 5.59
N ARG A 241 21.41 14.43 6.42
CA ARG A 241 21.40 13.10 7.02
C ARG A 241 20.18 12.89 7.91
N ASP A 242 19.88 13.83 8.78
CA ASP A 242 18.71 13.79 9.65
C ASP A 242 17.41 13.79 8.86
N ALA A 243 17.31 14.60 7.80
CA ALA A 243 16.16 14.57 6.90
C ALA A 243 16.00 13.20 6.22
N TYR A 244 17.10 12.61 5.74
CA TYR A 244 17.09 11.25 5.18
C TYR A 244 16.53 10.23 6.17
N ARG A 245 16.97 10.29 7.44
CA ARG A 245 16.45 9.42 8.52
C ARG A 245 14.96 9.60 8.72
N LEU A 246 14.50 10.85 8.84
CA LEU A 246 13.10 11.18 9.05
C LEU A 246 12.24 10.67 7.88
N CYS A 247 12.70 10.80 6.63
CA CYS A 247 12.01 10.23 5.47
C CYS A 247 11.88 8.71 5.57
N CYS A 248 12.95 8.00 5.95
CA CYS A 248 12.94 6.55 6.12
C CYS A 248 12.00 6.10 7.27
N VAL A 249 12.04 6.79 8.41
CA VAL A 249 11.14 6.53 9.55
C VAL A 249 9.68 6.76 9.14
N TRP A 250 9.38 7.89 8.51
CA TRP A 250 8.04 8.24 8.03
C TRP A 250 7.46 7.17 7.09
N LEU A 251 8.26 6.68 6.14
CA LEU A 251 7.88 5.59 5.23
C LEU A 251 7.69 4.26 5.98
N ARG A 252 8.56 3.94 6.94
CA ARG A 252 8.50 2.69 7.70
C ARG A 252 7.25 2.61 8.57
N ARG A 253 6.92 3.68 9.29
CA ARG A 253 5.71 3.78 10.13
C ARG A 253 4.41 3.58 9.34
N ARG A 254 4.46 3.79 8.03
CA ARG A 254 3.34 3.57 7.09
C ARG A 254 3.44 2.25 6.32
N ARG A 255 4.43 1.40 6.60
CA ARG A 255 4.71 0.17 5.83
C ARG A 255 4.95 0.42 4.33
N LEU A 256 5.42 1.62 3.97
CA LEU A 256 5.77 2.02 2.61
C LEU A 256 7.29 1.99 2.34
N HIS A 257 8.07 1.57 3.33
CA HIS A 257 9.52 1.38 3.22
C HIS A 257 9.88 -0.04 2.77
N GLY A 258 10.99 -0.19 2.03
CA GLY A 258 11.58 -1.47 1.65
C GLY A 258 11.54 -1.75 0.15
N ASP A 259 11.80 -2.99 -0.25
CA ASP A 259 11.95 -3.37 -1.66
C ASP A 259 10.71 -3.12 -2.51
N LYS A 260 9.52 -3.47 -2.00
CA LYS A 260 8.25 -3.28 -2.74
C LYS A 260 7.70 -1.84 -2.61
N GLY A 261 8.29 -1.03 -1.73
CA GLY A 261 7.98 0.38 -1.54
C GLY A 261 9.16 1.28 -1.84
N MET A 262 9.26 2.42 -1.17
CA MET A 262 10.41 3.31 -1.34
C MET A 262 11.54 2.83 -0.44
N SER A 263 12.56 2.23 -1.06
CA SER A 263 13.77 1.80 -0.35
C SER A 263 14.63 2.99 0.06
N LYS A 264 15.49 2.80 1.06
CA LYS A 264 16.57 3.72 1.44
C LYS A 264 17.34 4.29 0.25
N VAL A 265 17.69 3.41 -0.68
CA VAL A 265 18.42 3.73 -1.91
C VAL A 265 17.62 4.72 -2.76
N VAL A 266 16.31 4.53 -2.89
CA VAL A 266 15.42 5.46 -3.62
C VAL A 266 15.29 6.79 -2.87
N VAL A 267 15.13 6.78 -1.54
CA VAL A 267 15.05 8.02 -0.73
C VAL A 267 16.31 8.87 -0.91
N ALA A 268 17.48 8.24 -0.78
CA ALA A 268 18.75 8.92 -0.93
C ALA A 268 18.93 9.46 -2.35
N ALA A 269 18.67 8.64 -3.38
CA ALA A 269 18.76 9.09 -4.78
C ALA A 269 17.83 10.29 -5.06
N LEU A 270 16.63 10.28 -4.50
CA LEU A 270 15.68 11.38 -4.61
C LEU A 270 16.17 12.66 -3.91
N LEU A 271 16.61 12.57 -2.65
CA LEU A 271 17.15 13.73 -1.92
C LEU A 271 18.36 14.32 -2.67
N MET A 272 19.25 13.45 -3.15
CA MET A 272 20.40 13.86 -3.93
C MET A 272 20.02 14.57 -5.22
N TRP A 273 19.02 14.05 -5.93
CA TRP A 273 18.50 14.70 -7.13
C TRP A 273 17.85 16.05 -6.81
N LEU A 274 17.11 16.17 -5.70
CA LEU A 274 16.54 17.45 -5.25
C LEU A 274 17.63 18.47 -4.93
N CYS A 275 18.78 18.06 -4.36
CA CYS A 275 19.94 18.94 -4.19
C CYS A 275 20.47 19.42 -5.55
N VAL A 276 20.66 18.51 -6.51
CA VAL A 276 21.16 18.83 -7.86
C VAL A 276 20.20 19.79 -8.58
N LYS A 277 18.89 19.59 -8.42
CA LYS A 277 17.84 20.49 -8.95
C LYS A 277 17.66 21.77 -8.15
N LYS A 278 18.48 22.01 -7.12
CA LYS A 278 18.43 23.18 -6.23
C LYS A 278 17.07 23.40 -5.58
N ARG A 279 16.31 22.32 -5.36
CA ARG A 279 15.03 22.35 -4.62
C ARG A 279 15.23 22.22 -3.12
N ILE A 280 16.37 21.66 -2.71
CA ILE A 280 16.83 21.64 -1.33
C ILE A 280 18.29 22.13 -1.27
N HIS A 281 18.65 22.79 -0.17
CA HIS A 281 20.00 23.29 0.08
C HIS A 281 20.56 22.66 1.36
N ARG A 282 21.89 22.57 1.47
CA ARG A 282 22.55 21.98 2.65
C ARG A 282 22.34 22.81 3.91
N ASP A 283 22.13 24.13 3.75
CA ASP A 283 21.89 25.07 4.85
C ASP A 283 20.46 25.00 5.40
N MET A 284 19.56 24.27 4.73
CA MET A 284 18.21 24.04 5.25
C MET A 284 18.25 23.12 6.47
N SER A 285 17.41 23.42 7.46
CA SER A 285 17.12 22.50 8.56
C SER A 285 16.54 21.17 8.04
N SER A 286 16.72 20.08 8.79
CA SER A 286 16.14 18.77 8.47
C SER A 286 14.62 18.83 8.26
N TYR A 287 13.91 19.63 9.07
CA TYR A 287 12.47 19.91 8.91
C TYR A 287 12.13 20.55 7.56
N GLN A 288 12.92 21.53 7.10
CA GLN A 288 12.68 22.19 5.80
C GLN A 288 12.94 21.22 4.63
N ILE A 289 14.00 20.41 4.71
CA ILE A 289 14.32 19.40 3.69
C ILE A 289 13.18 18.38 3.61
N LEU A 290 12.71 17.89 4.76
CA LEU A 290 11.59 16.95 4.86
C LEU A 290 10.29 17.52 4.30
N ARG A 291 9.96 18.79 4.61
CA ARG A 291 8.78 19.46 4.05
C ARG A 291 8.89 19.62 2.53
N ASN A 292 10.08 19.94 2.02
CA ASN A 292 10.33 20.01 0.58
C ASN A 292 10.25 18.64 -0.11
N PHE A 293 10.69 17.58 0.57
CA PHE A 293 10.52 16.20 0.12
C PHE A 293 9.05 15.84 -0.02
N TRP A 294 8.21 16.09 0.99
CA TRP A 294 6.76 15.87 0.89
C TRP A 294 6.10 16.78 -0.15
N SER A 295 6.51 18.05 -0.24
CA SER A 295 5.99 18.98 -1.24
C SER A 295 6.29 18.52 -2.66
N PHE A 296 7.47 17.96 -2.90
CA PHE A 296 7.82 17.36 -4.19
C PHE A 296 6.91 16.17 -4.50
N LEU A 297 6.77 15.22 -3.57
CA LEU A 297 5.92 14.03 -3.77
C LEU A 297 4.45 14.41 -3.96
N ALA A 298 3.96 15.41 -3.22
CA ALA A 298 2.57 15.83 -3.26
C ALA A 298 2.17 16.56 -4.55
N ASN A 299 3.07 17.38 -5.10
CA ASN A 299 2.75 18.33 -6.18
C ASN A 299 3.39 17.99 -7.53
N ASN A 300 4.49 17.24 -7.54
CA ASN A 300 5.18 16.83 -8.77
C ASN A 300 5.18 15.32 -8.97
N GLY A 301 5.11 14.55 -7.88
CA GLY A 301 5.12 13.10 -7.91
C GLY A 301 6.39 12.49 -8.53
N LEU A 302 6.52 11.16 -8.41
CA LEU A 302 7.59 10.41 -9.06
C LEU A 302 7.28 10.12 -10.53
N ARG A 303 5.99 9.93 -10.85
CA ARG A 303 5.55 9.59 -12.21
C ARG A 303 5.60 10.79 -13.15
N GLU A 304 5.08 11.93 -12.72
CA GLU A 304 4.91 13.11 -13.57
C GLU A 304 6.23 13.87 -13.80
N THR A 305 7.22 13.67 -12.91
CA THR A 305 8.57 14.23 -13.04
C THR A 305 9.31 13.77 -14.31
N GLY A 306 8.84 12.70 -14.97
CA GLY A 306 9.46 12.23 -16.21
C GLY A 306 10.80 11.54 -15.94
N GLY A 307 10.94 10.88 -14.79
CA GLY A 307 12.11 10.09 -14.41
C GLY A 307 13.21 10.91 -13.73
N ILE A 308 13.86 10.28 -12.76
CA ILE A 308 14.92 10.84 -11.94
C ILE A 308 16.24 10.21 -12.40
N SER A 309 17.23 11.04 -12.68
CA SER A 309 18.59 10.61 -13.00
C SER A 309 19.58 11.52 -12.29
N LEU A 310 20.57 10.92 -11.63
CA LEU A 310 21.70 11.64 -11.05
C LEU A 310 22.74 12.03 -12.12
N GLU A 311 22.68 11.39 -13.29
CA GLU A 311 23.49 11.71 -14.46
C GLU A 311 22.71 12.56 -15.47
N LYS A 312 23.40 13.33 -16.33
CA LYS A 312 22.80 14.13 -17.41
C LYS A 312 22.29 13.31 -18.61
N ALA A 313 22.27 11.98 -18.53
CA ALA A 313 21.91 11.09 -19.65
C ALA A 313 20.38 10.96 -19.82
N GLN A 314 19.76 11.91 -20.52
CA GLN A 314 18.31 11.92 -20.80
C GLN A 314 17.83 10.67 -21.59
N ASN A 315 18.64 10.19 -22.53
CA ASN A 315 18.30 9.06 -23.40
C ASN A 315 18.09 7.74 -22.63
N SER A 316 18.81 7.52 -21.54
CA SER A 316 18.65 6.33 -20.71
C SER A 316 17.30 6.33 -20.00
N VAL A 317 16.84 7.48 -19.50
CA VAL A 317 15.58 7.60 -18.77
C VAL A 317 14.38 7.19 -19.64
N GLU A 318 14.35 7.64 -20.90
CA GLU A 318 13.27 7.31 -21.83
C GLU A 318 13.19 5.81 -22.14
N MET A 319 14.35 5.13 -22.20
CA MET A 319 14.40 3.68 -22.38
C MET A 319 13.73 2.96 -21.21
N PHE A 320 14.05 3.33 -19.96
CA PHE A 320 13.47 2.69 -18.78
C PHE A 320 11.97 2.99 -18.61
N LYS A 321 11.49 4.18 -19.02
CA LYS A 321 10.06 4.54 -18.94
C LYS A 321 9.13 3.63 -19.73
N LYS A 322 9.63 3.02 -20.81
CA LYS A 322 8.84 2.06 -21.61
C LYS A 322 8.45 0.83 -20.80
N HIS A 323 9.19 0.50 -19.74
CA HIS A 323 9.08 -0.76 -19.01
C HIS A 323 8.68 -0.59 -17.54
N PHE A 324 8.85 0.60 -16.96
CA PHE A 324 8.62 0.84 -15.53
C PHE A 324 7.77 2.10 -15.28
N PRO A 325 6.83 2.05 -14.31
CA PRO A 325 5.99 3.20 -13.98
C PRO A 325 6.79 4.33 -13.31
N VAL A 326 7.85 3.98 -12.58
CA VAL A 326 8.76 4.93 -11.95
C VAL A 326 10.20 4.58 -12.32
N VAL A 327 10.93 5.62 -12.71
CA VAL A 327 12.33 5.51 -13.12
C VAL A 327 13.18 6.40 -12.23
N VAL A 328 14.05 5.79 -11.44
CA VAL A 328 15.10 6.45 -10.68
C VAL A 328 16.40 5.76 -11.04
N LEU A 329 17.24 6.40 -11.83
CA LEU A 329 18.48 5.80 -12.32
C LEU A 329 19.62 5.96 -11.31
N ASP A 330 20.43 4.92 -11.21
CA ASP A 330 21.70 4.96 -10.50
C ASP A 330 22.70 5.92 -11.20
N PRO A 331 23.83 6.28 -10.57
CA PRO A 331 24.80 7.22 -11.13
C PRO A 331 25.41 6.79 -12.48
N SER A 332 25.33 5.50 -12.82
CA SER A 332 25.79 4.99 -14.11
C SER A 332 24.74 5.07 -15.22
N GLY A 333 23.47 5.36 -14.89
CA GLY A 333 22.37 5.37 -15.84
C GLY A 333 21.94 3.97 -16.33
N LEU A 334 22.42 2.90 -15.72
CA LEU A 334 22.27 1.52 -16.20
C LEU A 334 21.33 0.67 -15.34
N TYR A 335 20.90 1.18 -14.18
CA TYR A 335 19.97 0.49 -13.30
C TYR A 335 18.88 1.42 -12.79
N ASN A 336 17.63 0.96 -12.85
CA ASN A 336 16.51 1.63 -12.20
C ASN A 336 16.37 1.14 -10.75
N VAL A 337 16.74 1.97 -9.78
CA VAL A 337 16.67 1.63 -8.35
C VAL A 337 15.24 1.53 -7.83
N ALA A 338 14.29 2.12 -8.56
CA ALA A 338 12.86 2.04 -8.28
C ALA A 338 12.16 0.89 -9.04
N GLN A 339 12.90 -0.03 -9.67
CA GLN A 339 12.36 -1.13 -10.47
C GLN A 339 11.25 -1.94 -9.77
N MET A 340 11.36 -2.13 -8.46
CA MET A 340 10.43 -2.94 -7.66
C MET A 340 9.19 -2.15 -7.20
N MET A 341 9.27 -0.82 -7.27
CA MET A 341 8.15 0.06 -6.97
C MET A 341 7.09 -0.11 -8.04
N GLU A 342 5.85 -0.19 -7.59
CA GLU A 342 4.73 -0.18 -8.50
C GLU A 342 3.94 1.07 -8.36
N GLU A 343 3.19 1.33 -9.42
CA GLU A 343 2.29 2.46 -9.55
C GLU A 343 1.51 2.68 -8.26
N HIS A 344 0.77 1.64 -7.81
CA HIS A 344 -0.03 1.75 -6.62
C HIS A 344 0.75 2.14 -5.34
N VAL A 345 1.99 1.72 -5.18
CA VAL A 345 2.77 2.06 -3.98
C VAL A 345 3.24 3.52 -4.04
N VAL A 346 3.61 3.98 -5.23
CA VAL A 346 4.01 5.37 -5.48
C VAL A 346 2.90 6.31 -5.08
N ASP A 347 1.68 5.96 -5.42
CA ASP A 347 0.55 6.79 -5.11
C ASP A 347 0.17 6.85 -3.64
N LEU A 348 0.30 5.72 -2.92
CA LEU A 348 0.14 5.71 -1.46
C LEU A 348 1.18 6.62 -0.81
N ILE A 349 2.40 6.67 -1.35
CA ILE A 349 3.46 7.57 -0.91
C ILE A 349 3.09 9.04 -1.22
N GLU A 350 2.64 9.35 -2.43
CA GLU A 350 2.25 10.71 -2.83
C GLU A 350 1.02 11.22 -2.06
N ARG A 351 0.03 10.35 -1.82
CA ARG A 351 -1.12 10.62 -0.93
C ARG A 351 -0.67 10.84 0.51
N GLY A 352 0.21 9.97 1.01
CA GLY A 352 0.80 10.10 2.34
C GLY A 352 1.53 11.43 2.50
N ALA A 353 2.25 11.88 1.47
CA ALA A 353 2.94 13.16 1.46
C ALA A 353 1.96 14.35 1.51
N ARG A 354 0.88 14.31 0.72
CA ARG A 354 -0.22 15.30 0.79
C ARG A 354 -0.83 15.35 2.20
N HIS A 355 -1.11 14.18 2.77
CA HIS A 355 -1.64 14.09 4.13
C HIS A 355 -0.67 14.65 5.17
N ALA A 356 0.63 14.36 5.05
CA ALA A 356 1.65 14.89 5.95
C ALA A 356 1.73 16.43 5.90
N LEU A 357 1.66 17.02 4.71
CA LEU A 357 1.60 18.48 4.56
C LEU A 357 0.32 19.07 5.17
N ASN A 358 -0.81 18.39 5.03
CA ASN A 358 -2.08 18.83 5.62
C ASN A 358 -2.07 18.75 7.15
N ILE A 359 -1.46 17.73 7.75
CA ILE A 359 -1.27 17.64 9.21
C ILE A 359 -0.36 18.78 9.70
N LEU A 360 0.70 19.08 8.95
CA LEU A 360 1.58 20.20 9.29
C LEU A 360 0.90 21.56 9.14
N SER A 361 -0.04 21.71 8.20
CA SER A 361 -0.77 22.97 8.02
C SER A 361 -1.94 23.13 9.00
N SER A 362 -2.52 22.04 9.51
CA SER A 362 -3.62 22.08 10.49
C SER A 362 -3.17 22.41 11.91
N ARG A 363 -1.86 22.38 12.18
CA ARG A 363 -1.24 22.76 13.47
C ARG A 363 -1.78 21.97 14.67
N VAL A 364 -2.06 20.70 14.47
CA VAL A 364 -2.58 19.82 15.53
C VAL A 364 -1.46 19.37 16.48
N ASP A 365 -1.76 19.29 17.78
CA ASP A 365 -0.78 18.94 18.83
C ASP A 365 -0.22 17.51 18.70
N TYR A 366 -0.88 16.63 17.95
CA TYR A 366 -0.46 15.25 17.72
C TYR A 366 0.25 15.05 16.38
N ALA A 367 0.60 16.13 15.68
CA ALA A 367 1.18 16.08 14.34
C ALA A 367 2.46 15.24 14.29
N PHE A 368 3.40 15.48 15.21
CA PHE A 368 4.66 14.76 15.24
C PHE A 368 4.47 13.27 15.54
N GLN A 369 3.60 12.95 16.51
CA GLN A 369 3.29 11.58 16.91
C GLN A 369 2.67 10.80 15.73
N SER A 370 1.69 11.38 15.06
CA SER A 370 1.05 10.80 13.88
C SER A 370 2.02 10.63 12.69
N LEU A 371 3.03 11.49 12.58
CA LEU A 371 3.99 11.44 11.48
C LEU A 371 5.12 10.42 11.71
N PHE A 372 5.67 10.31 12.93
CA PHE A 372 6.92 9.59 13.20
C PHE A 372 6.85 8.51 14.28
N VAL A 373 5.85 8.58 15.17
CA VAL A 373 5.79 7.70 16.35
C VAL A 373 4.78 6.57 16.14
N GLU A 374 3.58 6.88 15.68
CA GLU A 374 2.49 5.93 15.53
C GLU A 374 2.68 5.00 14.33
N ASP A 375 2.52 3.70 14.55
CA ASP A 375 2.47 2.71 13.47
C ASP A 375 1.09 2.69 12.81
N THR A 376 1.07 2.85 11.49
CA THR A 376 -0.13 2.67 10.70
C THR A 376 -0.23 1.22 10.25
N ASP A 377 -0.98 0.41 11.01
CA ASP A 377 -1.29 -0.97 10.63
C ASP A 377 -1.98 -1.03 9.27
N PHE A 378 -1.75 -2.10 8.52
CA PHE A 378 -2.28 -2.29 7.17
C PHE A 378 -3.80 -2.06 7.12
N TYR A 379 -4.55 -2.63 8.07
CA TYR A 379 -6.00 -2.48 8.14
C TYR A 379 -6.48 -1.05 8.40
N ARG A 380 -5.63 -0.19 8.96
CA ARG A 380 -5.94 1.22 9.24
C ARG A 380 -5.62 2.15 8.08
N GLN A 381 -4.93 1.67 7.05
CA GLN A 381 -4.56 2.45 5.87
C GLN A 381 -5.65 2.48 4.79
N PHE A 382 -6.63 1.57 4.87
CA PHE A 382 -7.63 1.34 3.83
C PHE A 382 -9.04 1.35 4.41
N ASP A 383 -10.01 1.76 3.61
CA ASP A 383 -11.43 1.75 3.98
C ASP A 383 -12.02 0.34 3.89
N ALA A 384 -11.49 -0.49 2.99
CA ALA A 384 -11.87 -1.90 2.85
C ALA A 384 -10.66 -2.78 2.52
N VAL A 385 -10.67 -4.01 3.05
CA VAL A 385 -9.63 -5.02 2.84
C VAL A 385 -10.24 -6.34 2.39
N TYR A 386 -9.71 -6.90 1.31
CA TYR A 386 -10.19 -8.14 0.69
C TYR A 386 -9.06 -9.19 0.65
N SER A 387 -9.35 -10.42 1.06
CA SER A 387 -8.39 -11.53 0.92
C SER A 387 -8.54 -12.21 -0.44
N VAL A 388 -7.44 -12.48 -1.12
CA VAL A 388 -7.40 -13.27 -2.34
C VAL A 388 -7.30 -14.76 -1.98
N PRO A 389 -8.19 -15.64 -2.48
CA PRO A 389 -8.07 -17.07 -2.29
C PRO A 389 -6.80 -17.64 -2.95
N GLU A 390 -6.23 -18.70 -2.36
CA GLU A 390 -5.04 -19.39 -2.87
C GLU A 390 -5.24 -20.02 -4.26
N ALA A 391 -6.48 -20.42 -4.59
CA ALA A 391 -6.84 -21.09 -5.85
C ALA A 391 -6.94 -20.14 -7.07
N THR A 392 -6.58 -18.86 -6.94
CA THR A 392 -6.79 -17.85 -8.00
C THR A 392 -5.78 -17.98 -9.16
N LEU A 393 -4.70 -18.75 -9.01
CA LEU A 393 -3.44 -18.45 -9.70
C LEU A 393 -3.23 -19.24 -10.99
N GLU A 394 -3.63 -20.51 -11.01
CA GLU A 394 -3.75 -21.27 -12.26
C GLU A 394 -4.72 -20.61 -13.24
N ARG A 395 -5.71 -19.87 -12.72
CA ARG A 395 -6.76 -19.20 -13.50
C ARG A 395 -6.40 -17.81 -13.97
N VAL A 396 -5.63 -17.03 -13.19
CA VAL A 396 -5.07 -15.76 -13.69
C VAL A 396 -4.20 -16.02 -14.93
N CYS A 397 -3.41 -17.10 -14.92
CA CYS A 397 -2.60 -17.52 -16.07
C CYS A 397 -3.47 -17.91 -17.29
N GLN A 398 -4.67 -18.48 -17.06
CA GLN A 398 -5.63 -18.84 -18.12
C GLN A 398 -6.27 -17.62 -18.78
N TRP A 399 -6.55 -16.56 -18.00
CA TRP A 399 -7.35 -15.43 -18.46
C TRP A 399 -6.61 -14.44 -19.37
N HIS A 400 -5.32 -14.19 -19.15
CA HIS A 400 -4.69 -12.99 -19.72
C HIS A 400 -3.46 -13.23 -20.62
N GLY A 401 -3.10 -14.47 -20.95
CA GLY A 401 -1.93 -14.73 -21.82
C GLY A 401 -0.62 -14.12 -21.28
N SER A 402 -0.50 -14.01 -19.96
CA SER A 402 0.54 -13.27 -19.24
C SER A 402 1.90 -14.00 -19.17
N TRP A 403 2.13 -14.98 -20.04
CA TRP A 403 3.32 -15.82 -19.99
C TRP A 403 4.62 -15.02 -20.22
N LYS A 404 4.59 -13.96 -21.04
CA LYS A 404 5.75 -13.03 -21.22
C LYS A 404 6.11 -12.34 -19.92
N PHE A 405 5.11 -11.93 -19.15
CA PHE A 405 5.28 -11.30 -17.86
C PHE A 405 5.75 -12.29 -16.77
N LEU A 406 5.19 -13.51 -16.77
CA LEU A 406 5.63 -14.60 -15.90
C LEU A 406 7.07 -15.04 -16.20
N MET A 407 7.50 -14.91 -17.45
CA MET A 407 8.87 -15.18 -17.88
C MET A 407 9.86 -14.18 -17.29
N ASP A 408 9.59 -12.89 -17.40
CA ASP A 408 10.48 -11.86 -16.85
C ASP A 408 10.46 -11.76 -15.31
N ARG A 409 9.34 -12.11 -14.66
CA ARG A 409 9.19 -12.04 -13.19
C ARG A 409 9.29 -13.37 -12.44
N GLY A 410 9.40 -14.49 -13.15
CA GLY A 410 9.68 -15.84 -12.63
C GLY A 410 8.46 -16.71 -12.25
N LEU A 411 8.50 -18.00 -12.63
CA LEU A 411 7.42 -18.99 -12.43
C LEU A 411 7.26 -19.54 -11.00
N LYS A 412 8.36 -19.86 -10.29
CA LYS A 412 8.33 -20.81 -9.16
C LYS A 412 8.10 -20.20 -7.78
N THR A 413 8.28 -18.89 -7.60
CA THR A 413 8.25 -18.25 -6.28
C THR A 413 7.35 -17.03 -6.19
N CYS A 414 7.07 -16.40 -7.33
CA CYS A 414 6.48 -15.05 -7.39
C CYS A 414 5.35 -14.93 -8.42
N GLY A 415 5.15 -15.94 -9.27
CA GLY A 415 4.12 -15.91 -10.31
C GLY A 415 2.73 -15.64 -9.74
N GLN A 416 2.49 -16.13 -8.51
CA GLN A 416 1.24 -15.91 -7.80
C GLN A 416 0.99 -14.44 -7.45
N GLU A 417 1.89 -13.85 -6.67
CA GLU A 417 1.84 -12.43 -6.34
C GLU A 417 1.82 -11.56 -7.60
N ALA A 418 2.66 -11.89 -8.58
CA ALA A 418 2.79 -11.11 -9.80
C ALA A 418 1.49 -11.14 -10.64
N CYS A 419 0.78 -12.27 -10.67
CA CYS A 419 -0.54 -12.42 -11.26
C CYS A 419 -1.60 -11.53 -10.59
N VAL A 420 -1.69 -11.57 -9.25
CA VAL A 420 -2.60 -10.69 -8.52
C VAL A 420 -2.26 -9.22 -8.80
N ARG A 421 -0.97 -8.91 -8.74
CA ARG A 421 -0.44 -7.56 -8.86
C ARG A 421 -0.65 -6.94 -10.25
N ASN A 422 -0.48 -7.71 -11.32
CA ASN A 422 -0.43 -7.19 -12.69
C ASN A 422 -1.64 -7.55 -13.54
N VAL A 423 -2.53 -8.43 -13.06
CA VAL A 423 -3.76 -8.80 -13.77
C VAL A 423 -4.98 -8.45 -12.92
N LEU A 424 -5.04 -8.93 -11.67
CA LEU A 424 -6.22 -8.73 -10.84
C LEU A 424 -6.37 -7.26 -10.38
N ILE A 425 -5.30 -6.63 -9.88
CA ILE A 425 -5.37 -5.23 -9.43
C ILE A 425 -5.80 -4.30 -10.57
N PRO A 426 -5.18 -4.33 -11.79
CA PRO A 426 -5.62 -3.47 -12.88
C PRO A 426 -7.05 -3.74 -13.34
N ALA A 427 -7.46 -5.02 -13.40
CA ALA A 427 -8.84 -5.38 -13.78
C ALA A 427 -9.87 -4.83 -12.79
N LEU A 428 -9.63 -5.01 -11.50
CA LEU A 428 -10.47 -4.45 -10.46
C LEU A 428 -10.42 -2.91 -10.51
N GLY A 429 -9.24 -2.30 -10.76
CA GLY A 429 -9.05 -0.86 -10.83
C GLY A 429 -9.89 -0.24 -11.93
N LYS A 430 -9.94 -0.88 -13.11
CA LYS A 430 -10.87 -0.53 -14.20
C LYS A 430 -12.34 -0.70 -13.77
N ALA A 431 -12.67 -1.80 -13.11
CA ALA A 431 -14.05 -2.09 -12.69
C ALA A 431 -14.57 -1.13 -11.61
N LEU A 432 -13.70 -0.65 -10.71
CA LEU A 432 -14.08 0.29 -9.64
C LEU A 432 -13.82 1.75 -9.99
N ALA A 433 -13.24 2.10 -11.13
CA ALA A 433 -12.67 3.42 -11.43
C ALA A 433 -13.54 4.61 -10.98
N ALA A 434 -14.86 4.57 -11.21
CA ALA A 434 -15.78 5.64 -10.82
C ALA A 434 -15.97 5.80 -9.30
N ARG A 435 -15.71 4.75 -8.52
CA ARG A 435 -15.88 4.63 -7.05
C ARG A 435 -14.61 4.91 -6.26
N LEU A 436 -13.51 5.10 -6.96
CA LEU A 436 -12.19 5.40 -6.42
C LEU A 436 -12.02 6.93 -6.37
N GLU A 437 -11.31 7.44 -5.37
CA GLU A 437 -11.13 8.89 -5.19
C GLU A 437 -10.49 9.50 -6.45
N ARG A 438 -11.04 10.62 -6.97
CA ARG A 438 -10.69 11.21 -8.29
C ARG A 438 -9.20 11.53 -8.49
N SER A 439 -8.39 11.53 -7.45
CA SER A 439 -6.94 11.33 -7.61
C SER A 439 -6.68 9.84 -7.86
N ILE A 440 -6.91 9.44 -9.12
CA ILE A 440 -6.39 8.29 -9.90
C ILE A 440 -5.90 7.10 -9.02
N ASP A 441 -6.48 5.92 -9.23
CA ASP A 441 -6.20 4.56 -8.69
C ASP A 441 -6.54 4.24 -7.22
N ALA A 442 -7.72 3.69 -6.92
CA ALA A 442 -8.01 3.20 -5.56
C ALA A 442 -8.38 1.70 -5.46
N LEU A 443 -7.67 0.89 -6.25
CA LEU A 443 -7.40 -0.50 -5.93
C LEU A 443 -5.92 -0.69 -5.92
N ARG A 444 -5.39 -0.77 -4.71
CA ARG A 444 -3.95 -0.73 -4.51
C ARG A 444 -3.67 -1.77 -3.46
N ALA A 445 -3.56 -3.01 -3.90
CA ALA A 445 -3.16 -4.07 -3.00
C ALA A 445 -1.75 -3.76 -2.52
N LEU A 446 -1.60 -3.35 -1.26
CA LEU A 446 -0.41 -3.78 -0.56
C LEU A 446 -0.57 -5.30 -0.50
N ILE A 447 0.09 -6.02 -1.41
CA ILE A 447 0.34 -7.44 -1.19
C ILE A 447 1.39 -7.47 -0.08
N HIS A 448 0.91 -7.25 1.15
CA HIS A 448 1.59 -7.80 2.29
C HIS A 448 1.19 -9.27 2.27
N ALA A 449 2.00 -10.08 1.59
CA ALA A 449 2.35 -11.32 2.24
C ALA A 449 3.01 -10.84 3.54
N GLU A 450 2.25 -10.78 4.62
CA GLU A 450 2.82 -10.89 5.96
C GLU A 450 3.43 -12.30 5.93
N LEU A 451 4.62 -12.40 5.32
CA LEU A 451 5.52 -13.49 5.55
C LEU A 451 5.97 -13.27 6.98
N THR A 452 5.08 -13.60 7.91
CA THR A 452 5.49 -14.45 9.01
C THR A 452 6.01 -15.74 8.36
N CYS A 453 7.19 -15.65 7.75
CA CYS A 453 8.11 -16.74 7.74
C CYS A 453 8.40 -16.97 9.22
N HIS A 454 7.51 -17.71 9.87
CA HIS A 454 7.91 -18.57 10.95
C HIS A 454 8.79 -19.64 10.29
N CYS A 455 9.98 -19.25 9.83
CA CYS A 455 11.12 -20.16 9.77
C CYS A 455 11.50 -20.44 11.23
N ARG A 456 10.61 -21.13 11.95
CA ARG A 456 11.02 -21.96 13.06
C ARG A 456 11.81 -23.07 12.38
N ALA A 457 13.12 -23.00 12.57
CA ALA A 457 14.08 -23.93 12.02
C ALA A 457 13.62 -25.37 12.30
N GLU A 458 13.44 -26.14 11.24
CA GLU A 458 13.54 -27.59 11.18
C GLU A 458 13.32 -27.96 9.72
N TYR A 459 14.36 -27.78 8.89
CA TYR A 459 14.68 -28.70 7.78
C TYR A 459 15.96 -28.22 7.11
N ILE A 460 17.02 -28.97 7.40
CA ILE A 460 18.28 -28.98 6.67
C ILE A 460 17.95 -29.28 5.20
N GLY A 461 18.28 -28.37 4.27
CA GLY A 461 18.59 -28.76 2.89
C GLY A 461 17.90 -28.02 1.74
N LEU A 462 16.80 -27.32 1.94
CA LEU A 462 16.09 -26.60 0.87
C LEU A 462 15.50 -25.30 1.44
N LEU A 463 15.49 -24.22 0.65
CA LEU A 463 14.68 -23.03 0.94
C LEU A 463 13.30 -23.48 1.47
N PRO A 464 12.79 -22.89 2.56
CA PRO A 464 11.59 -23.38 3.23
C PRO A 464 10.46 -23.59 2.21
N SER A 465 9.74 -24.72 2.34
CA SER A 465 8.49 -24.96 1.61
C SER A 465 7.63 -23.70 1.76
N ARG A 466 7.51 -22.95 0.66
CA ARG A 466 6.96 -21.59 0.69
C ARG A 466 5.45 -21.70 0.82
N THR A 467 4.92 -21.65 2.05
CA THR A 467 3.52 -21.31 2.27
C THR A 467 3.36 -19.84 1.92
N ILE A 468 2.68 -19.57 0.81
CA ILE A 468 2.34 -18.21 0.39
C ILE A 468 1.36 -17.67 1.44
N GLY A 469 1.77 -16.60 2.12
CA GLY A 469 0.91 -15.91 3.09
C GLY A 469 -0.38 -15.42 2.43
N LYS A 470 -1.42 -15.16 3.23
CA LYS A 470 -2.68 -14.59 2.74
C LYS A 470 -2.39 -13.32 1.95
N GLN A 471 -2.82 -13.25 0.70
CA GLN A 471 -2.70 -12.04 -0.10
C GLN A 471 -3.90 -11.13 0.17
N LEU A 472 -3.63 -9.89 0.53
CA LEU A 472 -4.65 -8.89 0.85
C LEU A 472 -4.68 -7.78 -0.19
N ILE A 473 -5.86 -7.24 -0.46
CA ILE A 473 -6.11 -6.11 -1.33
C ILE A 473 -6.77 -5.01 -0.49
N GLY A 474 -6.06 -3.90 -0.32
CA GLY A 474 -6.58 -2.69 0.30
C GLY A 474 -7.25 -1.77 -0.74
N VAL A 475 -8.37 -1.15 -0.35
CA VAL A 475 -9.17 -0.27 -1.19
C VAL A 475 -9.48 1.01 -0.41
N ILE A 476 -9.30 2.16 -1.05
CA ILE A 476 -9.68 3.47 -0.52
C ILE A 476 -10.85 3.99 -1.34
N LEU A 477 -11.92 4.45 -0.70
CA LEU A 477 -13.21 4.66 -1.33
C LEU A 477 -13.53 6.14 -1.47
N ALA A 478 -13.99 6.55 -2.65
CA ALA A 478 -14.52 7.90 -2.84
C ALA A 478 -15.90 8.00 -2.20
N ARG A 479 -16.03 8.81 -1.15
CA ARG A 479 -17.29 9.00 -0.43
C ARG A 479 -18.48 9.27 -1.36
N ASP A 480 -18.29 10.14 -2.35
CA ASP A 480 -19.35 10.59 -3.28
C ASP A 480 -19.84 9.49 -4.23
N ALA A 481 -18.99 8.51 -4.52
CA ALA A 481 -19.28 7.49 -5.52
C ALA A 481 -19.73 6.15 -4.92
N LEU A 482 -19.66 5.98 -3.60
CA LEU A 482 -20.10 4.78 -2.87
C LEU A 482 -21.58 4.43 -3.07
N LEU A 483 -22.42 5.44 -3.34
CA LEU A 483 -23.87 5.31 -3.46
C LEU A 483 -24.35 5.25 -4.91
N THR A 484 -23.43 5.33 -5.87
CA THR A 484 -23.81 5.28 -7.28
C THR A 484 -24.37 3.91 -7.62
N GLN A 485 -25.54 3.88 -8.26
CA GLN A 485 -26.26 2.64 -8.57
C GLN A 485 -25.87 2.05 -9.92
N PHE A 486 -25.01 2.72 -10.69
CA PHE A 486 -24.56 2.22 -11.98
C PHE A 486 -23.08 2.52 -12.20
N GLU A 487 -22.45 1.74 -13.06
CA GLU A 487 -21.14 1.98 -13.65
C GLU A 487 -21.35 2.51 -15.06
N LYS A 488 -20.87 3.71 -15.35
CA LYS A 488 -20.90 4.27 -16.70
C LYS A 488 -19.73 3.66 -17.49
N GLY A 489 -20.04 2.98 -18.57
CA GLY A 489 -19.08 2.49 -19.54
C GLY A 489 -18.92 3.43 -20.75
N PRO A 490 -18.17 2.98 -21.76
CA PRO A 490 -17.93 3.72 -23.00
C PRO A 490 -19.14 3.68 -23.95
N VAL A 491 -19.08 4.46 -25.03
CA VAL A 491 -20.12 4.51 -26.07
C VAL A 491 -20.23 3.16 -26.79
N VAL A 492 -21.45 2.72 -27.07
CA VAL A 492 -21.73 1.43 -27.73
C VAL A 492 -21.02 1.35 -29.09
N GLY A 493 -20.44 0.18 -29.39
CA GLY A 493 -19.78 -0.09 -30.68
C GLY A 493 -18.34 0.42 -30.79
N THR A 494 -17.77 0.96 -29.71
CA THR A 494 -16.34 1.29 -29.62
C THR A 494 -15.53 0.06 -29.21
N LYS A 495 -14.21 0.06 -29.51
CA LYS A 495 -13.29 -0.98 -29.02
C LYS A 495 -13.27 -1.04 -27.48
N GLU A 496 -13.39 0.12 -26.83
CA GLU A 496 -13.48 0.21 -25.37
C GLU A 496 -14.74 -0.50 -24.82
N ALA A 497 -15.84 -0.52 -25.57
CA ALA A 497 -17.06 -1.25 -25.21
C ALA A 497 -16.88 -2.77 -25.29
N GLU A 498 -16.05 -3.27 -26.22
CA GLU A 498 -15.68 -4.69 -26.23
C GLU A 498 -14.84 -5.05 -25.00
N GLU A 499 -13.87 -4.21 -24.63
CA GLU A 499 -13.08 -4.39 -23.41
C GLU A 499 -13.95 -4.32 -22.14
N PHE A 500 -14.93 -3.43 -22.12
CA PHE A 500 -15.89 -3.29 -21.03
C PHE A 500 -16.77 -4.55 -20.90
N ARG A 501 -17.32 -5.08 -22.01
CA ARG A 501 -18.05 -6.36 -22.01
C ARG A 501 -17.18 -7.55 -21.62
N ALA A 502 -15.93 -7.60 -22.06
CA ALA A 502 -15.00 -8.65 -21.67
C ALA A 502 -14.70 -8.61 -20.16
N LEU A 503 -14.61 -7.41 -19.56
CA LEU A 503 -14.38 -7.24 -18.13
C LEU A 503 -15.61 -7.62 -17.29
N TRP A 504 -16.81 -7.18 -17.70
CA TRP A 504 -18.03 -7.34 -16.90
C TRP A 504 -18.83 -8.61 -17.23
N GLY A 505 -18.59 -9.22 -18.37
CA GLY A 505 -19.37 -10.32 -18.94
C GLY A 505 -20.65 -9.80 -19.63
N GLU A 506 -20.99 -10.40 -20.77
CA GLU A 506 -22.11 -9.98 -21.63
C GLU A 506 -23.44 -9.89 -20.87
N ASN A 507 -23.69 -10.81 -19.93
CA ASN A 507 -24.95 -10.87 -19.18
C ASN A 507 -25.16 -9.71 -18.19
N ARG A 508 -24.09 -8.99 -17.80
CA ARG A 508 -24.18 -7.89 -16.83
C ARG A 508 -24.23 -6.51 -17.48
N VAL A 509 -23.79 -6.40 -18.74
CA VAL A 509 -23.73 -5.12 -19.46
C VAL A 509 -25.06 -4.85 -20.14
N GLN A 510 -25.54 -3.61 -20.03
CA GLN A 510 -26.77 -3.14 -20.66
C GLN A 510 -26.52 -1.80 -21.35
N SER A 511 -27.21 -1.54 -22.45
CA SER A 511 -27.16 -0.24 -23.13
C SER A 511 -28.08 0.76 -22.44
N ARG A 512 -27.57 1.96 -22.17
CA ARG A 512 -28.32 3.04 -21.52
C ARG A 512 -28.16 4.36 -22.27
N LEU A 513 -29.29 5.03 -22.52
CA LEU A 513 -29.31 6.39 -23.04
C LEU A 513 -28.98 7.38 -21.92
N MET A 514 -27.98 8.21 -22.14
CA MET A 514 -27.59 9.29 -21.24
C MET A 514 -28.40 10.57 -21.53
N PRO A 515 -28.51 11.51 -20.57
CA PRO A 515 -29.22 12.78 -20.77
C PRO A 515 -28.69 13.64 -21.92
N ASP A 516 -27.43 13.43 -22.31
CA ASP A 516 -26.77 14.08 -23.46
C ASP A 516 -27.11 13.43 -24.81
N GLY A 517 -27.97 12.41 -24.83
CA GLY A 517 -28.37 11.67 -26.04
C GLY A 517 -27.39 10.56 -26.45
N SER A 518 -26.26 10.40 -25.77
CA SER A 518 -25.31 9.32 -26.06
C SER A 518 -25.82 7.97 -25.54
N VAL A 519 -25.61 6.90 -26.32
CA VAL A 519 -25.90 5.53 -25.88
C VAL A 519 -24.61 4.90 -25.42
N VAL A 520 -24.53 4.60 -24.12
CA VAL A 520 -23.34 4.01 -23.50
C VAL A 520 -23.66 2.62 -22.96
N GLU A 521 -22.63 1.80 -22.85
CA GLU A 521 -22.72 0.59 -22.05
C GLU A 521 -22.70 0.93 -20.56
N ALA A 522 -23.45 0.19 -19.76
CA ALA A 522 -23.53 0.40 -18.32
C ALA A 522 -23.79 -0.90 -17.57
N VAL A 523 -23.34 -0.95 -16.32
CA VAL A 523 -23.71 -2.00 -15.37
C VAL A 523 -24.59 -1.37 -14.29
N VAL A 524 -25.77 -1.93 -14.06
CA VAL A 524 -26.74 -1.41 -13.09
C VAL A 524 -26.83 -2.35 -11.89
N TRP A 525 -26.74 -1.78 -10.70
CA TRP A 525 -26.88 -2.45 -9.41
C TRP A 525 -28.27 -2.20 -8.84
N ALA A 526 -28.92 -3.23 -8.31
CA ALA A 526 -30.28 -3.11 -7.82
C ALA A 526 -30.34 -2.18 -6.59
N PRO A 527 -31.48 -1.53 -6.32
CA PRO A 527 -31.65 -0.67 -5.14
C PRO A 527 -31.41 -1.40 -3.82
N GLU A 528 -31.77 -2.67 -3.72
CA GLU A 528 -31.45 -3.51 -2.54
C GLU A 528 -29.95 -3.78 -2.40
N GLU A 529 -29.22 -3.72 -3.51
CA GLU A 529 -27.76 -3.90 -3.54
C GLU A 529 -26.99 -2.63 -3.18
N THR A 530 -27.64 -1.47 -3.26
CA THR A 530 -27.01 -0.15 -3.00
C THR A 530 -27.32 0.40 -1.60
N ARG A 531 -28.15 -0.30 -0.81
CA ARG A 531 -28.56 0.08 0.55
C ARG A 531 -27.45 0.01 1.61
N VAL A 532 -26.31 -0.58 1.28
CA VAL A 532 -25.20 -0.79 2.19
C VAL A 532 -23.98 0.00 1.68
N PRO A 533 -23.45 0.99 2.43
CA PRO A 533 -22.20 1.65 2.06
C PRO A 533 -21.09 0.61 1.84
N GLY A 534 -20.40 0.64 0.69
CA GLY A 534 -19.40 -0.38 0.32
C GLY A 534 -19.98 -1.74 -0.14
N GLY A 535 -21.31 -1.93 -0.10
CA GLY A 535 -21.99 -3.14 -0.55
C GLY A 535 -21.93 -3.34 -2.06
N VAL A 536 -21.96 -2.25 -2.84
CA VAL A 536 -21.76 -2.30 -4.30
C VAL A 536 -20.32 -2.67 -4.64
N VAL A 537 -19.35 -2.03 -3.97
CA VAL A 537 -17.91 -2.30 -4.18
C VAL A 537 -17.58 -3.77 -3.89
N THR A 538 -18.07 -4.28 -2.77
CA THR A 538 -17.90 -5.69 -2.39
C THR A 538 -18.54 -6.64 -3.41
N ARG A 539 -19.69 -6.28 -4.00
CA ARG A 539 -20.33 -7.07 -5.07
C ARG A 539 -19.58 -7.00 -6.39
N ILE A 540 -19.03 -5.84 -6.76
CA ILE A 540 -18.18 -5.70 -7.95
C ILE A 540 -16.97 -6.62 -7.82
N ILE A 541 -16.27 -6.54 -6.69
CA ILE A 541 -15.11 -7.40 -6.43
C ILE A 541 -15.53 -8.87 -6.49
N LYS A 542 -16.61 -9.28 -5.79
CA LYS A 542 -17.15 -10.66 -5.89
C LYS A 542 -17.48 -11.07 -7.32
N HIS A 543 -18.08 -10.19 -8.12
CA HIS A 543 -18.48 -10.46 -9.50
C HIS A 543 -17.26 -10.71 -10.38
N ILE A 544 -16.28 -9.79 -10.37
CA ILE A 544 -15.03 -9.92 -11.12
C ILE A 544 -14.27 -11.18 -10.68
N PHE A 545 -14.22 -11.46 -9.37
CA PHE A 545 -13.63 -12.69 -8.83
C PHE A 545 -14.32 -13.96 -9.35
N ASN A 546 -15.65 -14.01 -9.29
CA ASN A 546 -16.41 -15.18 -9.73
C ASN A 546 -16.33 -15.38 -11.24
N LEU A 547 -16.44 -14.30 -12.02
CA LEU A 547 -16.45 -14.34 -13.48
C LEU A 547 -15.11 -14.83 -14.03
N HIS A 548 -14.01 -14.26 -13.56
CA HIS A 548 -12.68 -14.51 -14.15
C HIS A 548 -11.86 -15.55 -13.40
N PHE A 549 -12.21 -15.85 -12.15
CA PHE A 549 -11.43 -16.75 -11.29
C PHE A 549 -12.26 -17.90 -10.70
N ASN A 550 -13.58 -17.92 -10.92
CA ASN A 550 -14.53 -19.00 -10.57
C ASN A 550 -14.30 -19.56 -9.15
N SER A 551 -14.03 -18.65 -8.21
CA SER A 551 -13.85 -18.96 -6.80
C SER A 551 -15.22 -19.00 -6.12
N SER A 552 -15.74 -20.18 -5.76
CA SER A 552 -16.85 -20.18 -4.79
C SER A 552 -16.30 -19.66 -3.46
N THR A 553 -16.85 -18.55 -3.00
CA THR A 553 -16.45 -17.92 -1.74
C THR A 553 -16.86 -18.85 -0.60
N LYS A 554 -15.96 -19.73 -0.16
CA LYS A 554 -16.19 -20.54 1.04
C LYS A 554 -16.04 -19.65 2.27
N LYS A 555 -17.08 -19.59 3.11
CA LYS A 555 -17.00 -19.02 4.46
C LYS A 555 -15.93 -19.79 5.25
N GLY A 556 -15.01 -19.10 5.89
CA GLY A 556 -13.99 -19.72 6.75
C GLY A 556 -14.64 -20.47 7.92
N LYS A 557 -13.98 -21.53 8.40
CA LYS A 557 -14.44 -22.37 9.53
C LYS A 557 -14.59 -21.63 10.86
N ASP A 558 -14.05 -20.40 10.97
CA ASP A 558 -14.11 -19.55 12.16
C ASP A 558 -15.29 -18.56 12.14
N GLY A 559 -16.26 -18.75 11.24
CA GLY A 559 -17.43 -17.87 11.11
C GLY A 559 -17.14 -16.46 10.56
N ARG A 560 -15.87 -16.07 10.40
CA ARG A 560 -15.47 -14.78 9.85
C ARG A 560 -15.23 -14.86 8.35
N VAL A 561 -16.06 -14.15 7.58
CA VAL A 561 -15.75 -13.77 6.20
C VAL A 561 -14.90 -12.50 6.28
N TYR A 562 -13.61 -12.56 5.93
CA TYR A 562 -12.82 -11.34 5.72
C TYR A 562 -13.16 -10.74 4.34
N MET A 563 -14.40 -10.28 4.24
CA MET A 563 -14.81 -9.08 3.51
C MET A 563 -15.51 -8.25 4.57
N THR A 564 -14.77 -7.45 5.33
CA THR A 564 -15.40 -6.56 6.31
C THR A 564 -16.05 -5.41 5.56
N ALA A 565 -17.28 -5.66 5.15
CA ALA A 565 -18.30 -4.66 4.92
C ALA A 565 -19.67 -5.36 5.02
N ASP A 566 -19.89 -6.15 6.06
CA ASP A 566 -21.23 -6.27 6.63
C ASP A 566 -21.53 -4.94 7.34
N PHE A 567 -21.60 -3.87 6.54
CA PHE A 567 -22.33 -2.70 6.95
C PHE A 567 -23.78 -3.17 6.98
N ASP A 568 -24.31 -3.37 8.16
CA ASP A 568 -25.73 -3.61 8.31
C ASP A 568 -26.49 -2.49 7.55
N PRO A 569 -27.53 -2.79 6.76
CA PRO A 569 -28.32 -1.79 6.01
C PRO A 569 -28.95 -0.68 6.90
N VAL A 570 -28.75 -0.77 8.21
CA VAL A 570 -29.15 0.17 9.25
C VAL A 570 -28.55 1.56 9.03
N ILE A 571 -27.29 1.70 8.61
CA ILE A 571 -26.62 3.03 8.53
C ILE A 571 -27.19 3.91 7.40
N PHE A 572 -27.51 3.33 6.23
CA PHE A 572 -28.04 4.12 5.11
C PHE A 572 -29.55 4.39 5.25
N THR A 573 -30.31 3.43 5.80
CA THR A 573 -31.70 3.70 6.19
C THR A 573 -31.77 4.81 7.23
N ALA A 574 -30.75 5.00 8.07
CA ALA A 574 -30.63 6.16 8.96
C ALA A 574 -30.52 7.49 8.23
N SER A 575 -29.57 7.63 7.30
CA SER A 575 -29.31 8.93 6.66
C SER A 575 -30.50 9.42 5.84
N LYS A 576 -31.14 8.54 5.05
CA LYS A 576 -32.34 8.91 4.28
C LYS A 576 -33.51 9.28 5.19
N ARG A 577 -33.75 8.50 6.24
CA ARG A 577 -34.88 8.77 7.14
C ARG A 577 -34.64 9.97 8.05
N ALA A 578 -33.39 10.21 8.46
CA ALA A 578 -33.01 11.45 9.14
C ALA A 578 -33.27 12.66 8.23
N ALA A 579 -32.95 12.58 6.93
CA ALA A 579 -33.29 13.64 5.98
C ALA A 579 -34.80 13.85 5.82
N GLU A 580 -35.60 12.77 5.81
CA GLU A 580 -37.07 12.87 5.81
C GLU A 580 -37.60 13.55 7.09
N VAL A 581 -37.03 13.22 8.26
CA VAL A 581 -37.37 13.88 9.53
C VAL A 581 -36.97 15.35 9.53
N CYS A 582 -35.77 15.69 9.03
CA CYS A 582 -35.34 17.08 8.89
C CYS A 582 -36.29 17.86 7.98
N SER A 583 -36.68 17.29 6.83
CA SER A 583 -37.63 17.92 5.91
C SER A 583 -38.99 18.15 6.57
N ALA A 584 -39.52 17.16 7.30
CA ALA A 584 -40.79 17.30 8.01
C ALA A 584 -40.71 18.34 9.15
N ALA A 585 -39.57 18.40 9.85
CA ALA A 585 -39.35 19.40 10.90
C ALA A 585 -39.20 20.82 10.33
N GLU A 586 -38.58 20.97 9.15
CA GLU A 586 -38.49 22.24 8.44
C GLU A 586 -39.87 22.74 7.99
N GLU A 587 -40.72 21.85 7.48
CA GLU A 587 -42.12 22.15 7.15
C GLU A 587 -42.89 22.60 8.39
N LEU A 588 -42.83 21.84 9.49
CA LEU A 588 -43.48 22.20 10.75
C LEU A 588 -42.96 23.52 11.31
N THR A 589 -41.65 23.78 11.20
CA THR A 589 -41.04 25.04 11.65
C THR A 589 -41.61 26.24 10.88
N LYS A 590 -41.79 26.10 9.56
CA LYS A 590 -42.43 27.14 8.74
C LYS A 590 -43.87 27.39 9.17
N GLU A 591 -44.62 26.33 9.48
CA GLU A 591 -46.00 26.45 9.97
C GLU A 591 -46.07 27.16 11.32
N ILE A 592 -45.22 26.78 12.28
CA ILE A 592 -45.20 27.38 13.63
C ILE A 592 -44.83 28.86 13.58
N ILE A 593 -43.82 29.22 12.79
CA ILE A 593 -43.41 30.63 12.62
C ILE A 593 -44.50 31.43 11.89
N GLY A 594 -45.29 30.78 11.03
CA GLY A 594 -46.40 31.39 10.29
C GLY A 594 -47.68 31.63 11.10
N LEU A 595 -47.76 31.21 12.37
CA LEU A 595 -48.95 31.37 13.21
C LEU A 595 -49.17 32.85 13.57
N LYS A 596 -50.26 33.42 13.05
CA LYS A 596 -50.64 34.83 13.26
C LYS A 596 -51.35 35.10 14.59
N ASP A 597 -51.91 34.08 15.22
CA ASP A 597 -52.73 34.19 16.43
C ASP A 597 -51.96 33.90 17.74
N ALA A 598 -50.63 33.82 17.67
CA ALA A 598 -49.80 33.61 18.85
C ALA A 598 -49.62 34.94 19.63
N VAL A 599 -49.88 34.90 20.94
CA VAL A 599 -49.74 36.08 21.85
C VAL A 599 -48.32 36.65 21.85
N LEU A 600 -47.32 35.80 21.60
CA LEU A 600 -45.93 36.17 21.37
C LEU A 600 -45.46 35.52 20.08
N GLY A 601 -44.85 36.30 19.19
CA GLY A 601 -44.30 35.79 17.93
C GLY A 601 -43.14 34.83 18.17
N VAL A 602 -43.13 33.71 17.45
CA VAL A 602 -42.05 32.73 17.53
C VAL A 602 -40.87 33.20 16.67
N THR A 603 -39.69 33.39 17.29
CA THR A 603 -38.48 33.88 16.60
C THR A 603 -37.65 32.77 15.97
N SER A 604 -37.60 31.59 16.59
CA SER A 604 -36.85 30.44 16.07
C SER A 604 -37.38 29.12 16.64
N VAL A 605 -37.28 28.07 15.84
CA VAL A 605 -37.52 26.68 16.27
C VAL A 605 -36.31 25.87 15.82
N GLN A 606 -35.70 25.12 16.73
CA GLN A 606 -34.50 24.32 16.45
C GLN A 606 -34.68 22.91 17.00
N GLY A 607 -34.37 21.91 16.17
CA GLY A 607 -34.32 20.52 16.59
C GLY A 607 -32.99 20.19 17.26
N ILE A 608 -33.02 19.75 18.52
CA ILE A 608 -31.82 19.37 19.30
C ILE A 608 -31.60 17.85 19.38
N SER A 609 -32.54 17.06 18.86
CA SER A 609 -32.45 15.59 18.87
C SER A 609 -31.30 15.07 18.00
N ALA A 610 -30.75 13.91 18.37
CA ALA A 610 -29.62 13.28 17.68
C ALA A 610 -29.90 13.01 16.19
N VAL A 611 -31.17 12.82 15.80
CA VAL A 611 -31.60 12.69 14.40
C VAL A 611 -31.16 13.86 13.52
N PHE A 612 -31.19 15.10 14.03
CA PHE A 612 -30.82 16.30 13.27
C PHE A 612 -29.31 16.38 13.04
N GLY A 613 -28.52 15.82 13.96
CA GLY A 613 -27.07 15.66 13.83
C GLY A 613 -26.64 14.38 13.11
N LYS A 614 -27.58 13.51 12.71
CA LYS A 614 -27.31 12.16 12.17
C LYS A 614 -26.53 11.26 13.15
N PHE A 615 -26.71 11.48 14.45
CA PHE A 615 -26.12 10.69 15.53
C PHE A 615 -27.10 9.71 16.18
N GLU A 616 -28.33 9.61 15.66
CA GLU A 616 -29.35 8.71 16.20
C GLU A 616 -28.88 7.24 16.11
N PRO A 617 -28.72 6.53 17.24
CA PRO A 617 -28.22 5.14 17.23
C PRO A 617 -29.14 4.19 16.46
N CYS A 618 -30.45 4.47 16.50
CA CYS A 618 -31.46 3.72 15.77
C CYS A 618 -32.14 4.65 14.74
N PRO A 619 -32.05 4.34 13.44
CA PRO A 619 -32.68 5.18 12.42
C PRO A 619 -34.19 5.32 12.66
N PRO A 620 -34.75 6.55 12.55
CA PRO A 620 -36.17 6.77 12.80
C PRO A 620 -37.00 5.85 11.91
N GLN A 621 -38.11 5.31 12.41
CA GLN A 621 -39.00 4.44 11.62
C GLN A 621 -40.28 5.20 11.27
N ARG A 622 -40.78 5.04 10.03
CA ARG A 622 -42.12 5.51 9.71
C ARG A 622 -43.11 4.63 10.45
N LEU A 623 -43.92 5.23 11.32
CA LEU A 623 -45.08 4.55 11.85
C LEU A 623 -46.04 4.25 10.69
N PRO A 624 -46.67 3.07 10.65
CA PRO A 624 -47.78 2.81 9.72
C PRO A 624 -48.80 3.93 9.88
N SER A 625 -49.26 4.49 8.75
CA SER A 625 -50.22 5.59 8.74
C SER A 625 -51.46 5.25 9.58
N VAL A 626 -51.55 5.81 10.78
CA VAL A 626 -52.78 5.79 11.55
C VAL A 626 -53.66 6.86 10.92
N ASN A 627 -54.66 6.44 10.15
CA ASN A 627 -55.65 7.33 9.56
C ASN A 627 -56.41 8.05 10.67
N PHE A 628 -55.96 9.25 11.04
CA PHE A 628 -56.77 10.20 11.79
C PHE A 628 -57.85 10.70 10.84
N ARG A 629 -59.02 10.03 10.83
CA ARG A 629 -60.21 10.58 10.17
C ARG A 629 -60.55 11.90 10.86
N ARG A 630 -60.36 13.01 10.14
CA ARG A 630 -60.96 14.32 10.47
C ARG A 630 -62.47 14.10 10.61
N ARG A 631 -63.02 14.43 11.78
CA ARG A 631 -64.47 14.62 11.94
C ARG A 631 -64.78 15.96 11.26
N GLU A 632 -65.30 15.91 10.04
CA GLU A 632 -65.99 17.07 9.47
C GLU A 632 -67.21 17.34 10.35
N GLN A 633 -67.31 18.59 10.85
CA GLN A 633 -68.47 19.07 11.56
C GLN A 633 -69.60 19.27 10.56
N GLY A 634 -70.69 18.54 10.76
CA GLY A 634 -71.99 18.72 10.11
C GLY A 634 -73.08 18.51 11.16
N GLU A 635 -74.11 19.33 11.08
CA GLU A 635 -75.11 19.66 12.10
C GLU A 635 -76.06 18.53 12.53
N ASP A 636 -76.56 18.74 13.75
CA ASP A 636 -77.87 18.43 14.34
C ASP A 636 -78.26 17.08 14.97
N ASP A 637 -79.02 17.29 16.05
CA ASP A 637 -79.96 16.45 16.79
C ASP A 637 -79.48 15.45 17.87
N GLY A 638 -79.79 15.83 19.12
CA GLY A 638 -80.74 15.07 19.93
C GLY A 638 -80.31 13.76 20.59
N GLU A 639 -80.21 13.83 21.92
CA GLU A 639 -80.39 12.75 22.91
C GLU A 639 -79.27 11.71 23.18
N SER A 640 -79.21 11.44 24.49
CA SER A 640 -78.35 10.57 25.28
C SER A 640 -78.01 9.19 24.70
N GLU A 641 -76.74 8.79 24.76
CA GLU A 641 -76.27 7.84 25.78
C GLU A 641 -74.76 7.54 25.65
N SER A 642 -74.18 7.20 26.79
CA SER A 642 -72.77 6.87 27.00
C SER A 642 -72.16 5.90 25.99
N LYS A 643 -71.00 6.25 25.43
CA LYS A 643 -69.96 5.29 25.01
C LYS A 643 -68.60 5.97 24.92
N LYS A 644 -67.91 6.05 26.07
CA LYS A 644 -66.45 6.22 26.13
C LYS A 644 -65.81 5.08 25.33
N ARG A 645 -65.32 5.36 24.11
CA ARG A 645 -64.38 4.45 23.44
C ARG A 645 -63.01 4.63 24.07
N LYS A 646 -62.68 3.73 25.01
CA LYS A 646 -61.32 3.52 25.51
C LYS A 646 -60.43 3.16 24.32
N LEU A 647 -59.27 3.81 24.26
CA LEU A 647 -58.13 3.35 23.46
C LEU A 647 -57.78 1.94 23.94
N ASP A 648 -57.73 0.95 23.06
CA ASP A 648 -57.29 -0.40 23.41
C ASP A 648 -55.84 -0.33 23.90
N SER A 649 -55.67 -0.47 25.22
CA SER A 649 -54.37 -0.47 25.91
C SER A 649 -53.36 -1.49 25.36
N ALA A 650 -53.84 -2.48 24.59
CA ALA A 650 -53.00 -3.47 23.92
C ALA A 650 -52.22 -2.92 22.70
N VAL A 651 -52.68 -1.84 22.06
CA VAL A 651 -51.97 -1.21 20.93
C VAL A 651 -50.96 -0.17 21.41
N ALA A 652 -51.26 0.54 22.52
CA ALA A 652 -50.32 1.46 23.14
C ALA A 652 -49.08 0.74 23.73
N ASN A 653 -49.26 -0.46 24.30
CA ASN A 653 -48.16 -1.23 24.92
C ASN A 653 -47.26 -1.98 23.92
N ARG A 654 -47.59 -2.03 22.61
CA ARG A 654 -46.70 -2.57 21.56
C ARG A 654 -45.89 -1.49 20.85
N LEU A 655 -46.05 -0.23 21.22
CA LEU A 655 -45.42 0.96 20.62
C LEU A 655 -44.43 1.64 21.57
N ILE A 656 -44.01 0.94 22.62
CA ILE A 656 -42.90 1.37 23.48
C ILE A 656 -41.63 1.13 22.65
N CYS A 657 -40.84 2.19 22.43
CA CYS A 657 -39.42 2.08 22.06
C CYS A 657 -38.80 0.92 22.86
N PRO A 658 -37.84 0.14 22.35
CA PRO A 658 -37.01 -0.61 23.27
C PRO A 658 -36.49 0.42 24.28
N GLU A 659 -36.90 0.23 25.53
CA GLU A 659 -36.63 1.16 26.61
C GLU A 659 -35.14 1.51 26.56
N TYR A 660 -34.83 2.77 26.84
CA TYR A 660 -33.55 3.08 27.43
C TYR A 660 -33.26 1.98 28.44
N LEU A 661 -32.24 1.15 28.18
CA LEU A 661 -31.60 0.41 29.25
C LEU A 661 -31.21 1.48 30.25
N GLU A 662 -31.99 1.58 31.32
CA GLU A 662 -31.60 2.33 32.49
C GLU A 662 -30.18 1.90 32.84
N THR A 663 -29.39 2.89 33.21
CA THR A 663 -27.98 2.83 33.56
C THR A 663 -27.73 2.02 34.85
N SER A 664 -28.36 0.85 35.01
CA SER A 664 -28.20 -0.04 36.16
C SER A 664 -27.57 -1.39 35.82
N ASP A 665 -27.49 -1.79 34.54
CA ASP A 665 -26.75 -3.00 34.13
C ASP A 665 -25.35 -2.64 33.60
N CYS A 666 -24.62 -1.84 34.37
CA CYS A 666 -23.16 -1.91 34.34
C CYS A 666 -22.74 -3.26 34.91
N VAL A 667 -22.55 -4.25 34.04
CA VAL A 667 -21.65 -5.36 34.38
C VAL A 667 -20.31 -4.73 34.73
N CYS A 668 -20.00 -4.77 36.02
CA CYS A 668 -18.73 -4.34 36.57
C CYS A 668 -17.60 -4.89 35.70
N ALA A 669 -16.78 -3.98 35.18
CA ALA A 669 -15.46 -4.34 34.70
C ALA A 669 -14.78 -5.20 35.80
N PRO A 670 -14.09 -6.31 35.45
CA PRO A 670 -13.21 -6.94 36.41
C PRO A 670 -12.18 -5.88 36.81
N GLN A 671 -12.21 -5.50 38.09
CA GLN A 671 -11.16 -4.71 38.70
C GLN A 671 -9.85 -5.47 38.49
N VAL A 672 -9.00 -4.93 37.61
CA VAL A 672 -7.58 -5.27 37.61
C VAL A 672 -7.00 -4.65 38.87
N THR A 673 -6.99 -5.42 39.95
CA THR A 673 -6.11 -5.17 41.08
C THR A 673 -4.68 -5.32 40.59
N ALA A 674 -3.90 -4.25 40.70
CA ALA A 674 -2.44 -4.32 40.57
C ALA A 674 -1.88 -5.37 41.54
N PRO A 675 -0.87 -6.12 41.08
CA PRO A 675 0.48 -5.91 41.61
C PRO A 675 1.42 -5.29 40.59
#